data_AF-A0A536X0X3-F1
#
_entry.id   AF-A0A536X0X3-F1
#
_cell.length_a   1.000
_cell.length_b   1.000
_cell.length_c   1.000
_cell.angle_alpha   90.00
_cell.angle_beta   90.00
_cell.angle_gamma   90.00
#
_symmetry.space_group_name_H-M   'P 1'
#
loop_
_entity.id
_entity.type
_entity.pdbx_description
1 polymer ?
#
loop_
_entity_poly.entity_id
_entity_poly.type
_entity_poly.pdbx_seq_one_letter_code
_entity_poly.pdbx_strand_id
1 'polypeptide(L)'
;MPARHCSALCRLLFALALAMPVLPAAAHRDSDAMFGAPQPPSAALPLVAVSGTVDELIVDDRVTGTTTHYLVLRAEGGKKFALDGTGLQALAKGAKVEVIGRPAGASLFVTDVRWVAPAPKTEPDSVATATVQGIVTVFHADYFAEGRGEYGLVVQGDDGQATPLSLAVVPESVRAGKSVIASGSIAADGFSLDVNDIIIVALPPPGFNGVAEAPTTNNVLVIPIKFTDSPASDAFTPTTIDTEFQTKVAPLYQEQSFDAQLLNVTVACKTTTPAGCAAHTSAGGWLLAGAATPANCNYTSVASLADSTATAAGYTLSNYKNRFYVMPYNSACGWAGLAYVGSPYQAWGNGYYQLWVTAHELGHNFTLWHSGSLYCPGQSIGPNCVGNYSVNEYGDPFDAMGNIYPGHFNAMQKSKLNWLPAGSVKTHSSGTASYTLSPIESPGQATYAVKISAASNRTYWIEYRQPIGFDSGFISNGAQVRVASPFEFPCTSCGSDDTQILDMSLGTAGVFSDAALLLGQTYIDGQYGIALNVTNVVTGSAGSLTLSVAIGSPPPTTTTLASSVNPSLVGSSVTFTATVTGTAPTGPVAFTDGGTTITGCGAVSLPAGSANSKIATCPTSAIPAGTRSIVATYAGDLSNSGSISAGLSQVVNKNLSTTGVVSSANPSVALATVSFTATVTGSGPTGPVTFADGGTAISGCAGVALVGSGNSKTATCSTAALIAGAHSIVATYSGDSSNNGSVSSSFAQLGIKASSGMNFVGNTGSTGTNTPW
;
A
#
# COMPACT_ATOMS: atom_id res chain seq x y z
N MET A 1 -40.18 0.47 -66.00
CA MET A 1 -40.89 -0.53 -65.17
C MET A 1 -39.90 -1.63 -64.79
N PRO A 2 -39.93 -2.22 -63.58
CA PRO A 2 -40.36 -1.75 -62.25
C PRO A 2 -39.15 -1.76 -61.25
N ALA A 3 -39.05 -0.90 -60.22
CA ALA A 3 -39.76 -0.78 -58.94
C ALA A 3 -39.27 -1.73 -57.81
N ARG A 4 -38.70 -1.14 -56.73
CA ARG A 4 -39.24 -1.11 -55.32
C ARG A 4 -38.16 -1.13 -54.22
N HIS A 5 -38.31 -0.14 -53.32
CA HIS A 5 -38.02 -0.12 -51.86
C HIS A 5 -36.56 0.00 -51.38
N CYS A 6 -36.19 1.18 -50.85
CA CYS A 6 -35.96 1.32 -49.41
C CYS A 6 -36.00 2.79 -48.98
N SER A 7 -36.87 3.06 -48.01
CA SER A 7 -37.08 4.35 -47.34
C SER A 7 -36.06 4.57 -46.21
N ALA A 8 -35.86 5.85 -45.85
CA ALA A 8 -35.50 6.31 -44.50
C ALA A 8 -34.05 6.17 -44.00
N LEU A 9 -33.02 6.37 -44.84
CA LEU A 9 -31.63 6.49 -44.34
C LEU A 9 -30.80 7.69 -44.84
N CYS A 10 -31.40 8.72 -45.44
CA CYS A 10 -30.65 9.82 -46.05
C CYS A 10 -30.89 11.20 -45.41
N ARG A 11 -31.14 11.27 -44.10
CA ARG A 11 -31.28 12.54 -43.34
C ARG A 11 -30.64 12.57 -41.95
N LEU A 12 -29.68 11.70 -41.64
CA LEU A 12 -28.84 11.82 -40.45
C LEU A 12 -27.37 11.73 -40.84
N LEU A 13 -26.75 12.86 -41.21
CA LEU A 13 -25.29 12.93 -41.31
C LEU A 13 -24.70 14.33 -41.12
N PHE A 14 -25.48 15.31 -40.64
CA PHE A 14 -24.96 16.64 -40.31
C PHE A 14 -25.68 17.21 -39.09
N ALA A 15 -25.28 16.77 -37.89
CA ALA A 15 -25.44 17.48 -36.61
C ALA A 15 -24.87 16.64 -35.46
N LEU A 16 -23.57 16.36 -35.44
CA LEU A 16 -22.89 15.92 -34.22
C LEU A 16 -21.39 16.26 -34.29
N ALA A 17 -21.09 17.55 -34.21
CA ALA A 17 -19.74 18.06 -34.00
C ALA A 17 -19.83 19.45 -33.37
N LEU A 18 -20.31 19.52 -32.13
CA LEU A 18 -19.97 20.63 -31.24
C LEU A 18 -19.17 20.06 -30.07
N ALA A 19 -17.89 20.36 -30.12
CA ALA A 19 -16.85 20.30 -29.08
C ALA A 19 -17.26 19.70 -27.72
N MET A 20 -17.00 18.41 -27.54
CA MET A 20 -16.53 17.93 -26.25
C MET A 20 -15.02 18.09 -26.24
N PRO A 21 -14.42 18.90 -25.34
CA PRO A 21 -13.01 18.71 -25.07
C PRO A 21 -12.89 17.34 -24.40
N VAL A 22 -12.23 16.41 -25.09
CA VAL A 22 -11.70 15.19 -24.49
C VAL A 22 -10.65 15.66 -23.49
N LEU A 23 -11.04 15.75 -22.21
CA LEU A 23 -10.09 15.99 -21.12
C LEU A 23 -9.29 14.69 -20.91
N PRO A 24 -7.96 14.76 -20.79
CA PRO A 24 -7.14 13.57 -20.62
C PRO A 24 -7.43 12.94 -19.24
N ALA A 25 -7.48 11.60 -19.24
CA ALA A 25 -7.72 10.73 -18.09
C ALA A 25 -6.57 10.71 -17.05
N ALA A 26 -5.91 11.84 -16.80
CA ALA A 26 -4.84 11.96 -15.82
C ALA A 26 -5.37 12.68 -14.57
N ALA A 27 -5.81 11.89 -13.58
CA ALA A 27 -6.07 12.38 -12.23
C ALA A 27 -4.75 12.90 -11.62
N HIS A 28 -4.62 14.22 -11.60
CA HIS A 28 -4.32 15.10 -10.45
C HIS A 28 -3.09 14.72 -9.57
N ARG A 29 -2.14 15.66 -9.34
CA ARG A 29 -0.77 15.36 -8.86
C ARG A 29 -0.35 15.93 -7.49
N ASP A 30 -1.14 16.81 -6.88
CA ASP A 30 -0.70 17.50 -5.66
C ASP A 30 -1.70 17.31 -4.50
N SER A 31 -1.20 17.44 -3.28
CA SER A 31 -1.90 17.13 -2.03
C SER A 31 -2.09 18.38 -1.16
N ASP A 32 -3.26 18.51 -0.55
CA ASP A 32 -3.72 19.72 0.13
C ASP A 32 -3.45 19.75 1.64
N ALA A 33 -2.21 19.98 2.09
CA ALA A 33 -1.90 20.02 3.51
C ALA A 33 -2.54 21.20 4.28
N MET A 34 -3.74 21.03 4.81
CA MET A 34 -4.43 22.11 5.54
C MET A 34 -4.48 21.96 7.06
N PHE A 35 -4.21 20.78 7.63
CA PHE A 35 -4.32 20.61 9.09
C PHE A 35 -3.20 19.76 9.70
N GLY A 36 -1.95 20.19 9.51
CA GLY A 36 -0.80 19.66 10.24
C GLY A 36 0.44 20.54 10.04
N ALA A 37 1.24 20.73 11.09
CA ALA A 37 2.58 21.29 10.90
C ALA A 37 3.37 20.31 10.01
N PRO A 38 4.00 20.78 8.92
CA PRO A 38 4.73 19.88 8.05
C PRO A 38 5.88 19.17 8.80
N GLN A 39 6.42 18.08 8.26
CA GLN A 39 7.47 17.26 8.86
C GLN A 39 8.71 17.67 8.10
N PRO A 40 9.88 17.57 8.74
CA PRO A 40 11.13 17.84 8.06
C PRO A 40 11.23 16.98 6.79
N PRO A 41 11.37 17.60 5.59
CA PRO A 41 11.53 16.86 4.35
C PRO A 41 12.85 16.08 4.37
N SER A 42 12.92 15.03 3.54
CA SER A 42 14.14 14.23 3.37
C SER A 42 15.37 15.11 3.10
N ALA A 43 16.51 14.74 3.67
CA ALA A 43 17.80 15.38 3.42
C ALA A 43 18.26 15.29 1.94
N ALA A 44 17.54 14.57 1.09
CA ALA A 44 17.76 14.50 -0.34
C ALA A 44 17.13 15.67 -1.14
N LEU A 45 16.09 16.34 -0.62
CA LEU A 45 15.39 17.42 -1.36
C LEU A 45 16.25 18.68 -1.48
N PRO A 46 16.44 19.29 -2.67
CA PRO A 46 17.38 20.40 -2.82
C PRO A 46 17.04 21.60 -1.93
N LEU A 47 18.08 22.29 -1.45
CA LEU A 47 17.93 23.56 -0.73
C LEU A 47 17.48 24.66 -1.70
N VAL A 48 16.58 25.51 -1.24
CA VAL A 48 16.15 26.72 -1.92
C VAL A 48 16.52 27.93 -1.08
N ALA A 49 16.91 29.02 -1.74
CA ALA A 49 17.13 30.32 -1.12
C ALA A 49 15.95 31.22 -1.46
N VAL A 50 15.29 31.77 -0.44
CA VAL A 50 14.14 32.66 -0.59
C VAL A 50 14.43 33.96 0.15
N SER A 51 14.47 35.06 -0.60
CA SER A 51 14.58 36.41 -0.03
C SER A 51 13.21 36.96 0.30
N GLY A 52 13.08 37.60 1.47
CA GLY A 52 11.81 38.14 1.94
C GLY A 52 11.90 38.96 3.21
N THR A 53 10.73 39.38 3.69
CA THR A 53 10.55 40.06 4.97
C THR A 53 9.91 39.10 5.96
N VAL A 54 10.43 39.06 7.19
CA VAL A 54 9.85 38.26 8.26
C VAL A 54 8.58 38.93 8.78
N ASP A 55 7.50 38.17 8.83
CA ASP A 55 6.24 38.48 9.50
C ASP A 55 6.01 37.47 10.64
N GLU A 56 4.98 37.74 11.44
CA GLU A 56 4.61 36.90 12.57
C GLU A 56 3.09 36.80 12.67
N LEU A 57 2.60 35.57 12.87
CA LEU A 57 1.24 35.26 13.27
C LEU A 57 1.24 34.86 14.74
N ILE A 58 0.49 35.59 15.56
CA ILE A 58 0.29 35.32 16.98
C ILE A 58 -1.09 34.70 17.16
N VAL A 59 -1.15 33.57 17.86
CA VAL A 59 -2.40 32.91 18.24
C VAL A 59 -2.52 32.91 19.76
N ASP A 60 -3.40 33.76 20.29
CA ASP A 60 -3.76 33.81 21.71
C ASP A 60 -4.98 32.91 21.97
N ASP A 61 -4.75 31.69 22.44
CA ASP A 61 -5.80 30.78 22.85
C ASP A 61 -6.21 31.06 24.30
N ARG A 62 -7.24 31.90 24.49
CA ARG A 62 -7.75 32.25 25.82
C ARG A 62 -8.54 31.13 26.48
N VAL A 63 -8.96 30.12 25.72
CA VAL A 63 -9.63 28.95 26.28
C VAL A 63 -8.61 28.08 27.01
N THR A 64 -7.42 27.91 26.45
CA THR A 64 -6.34 27.11 27.05
C THR A 64 -5.31 27.93 27.84
N GLY A 65 -5.32 29.26 27.69
CA GLY A 65 -4.32 30.17 28.26
C GLY A 65 -2.96 30.10 27.57
N THR A 66 -2.91 29.67 26.30
CA THR A 66 -1.67 29.44 25.55
C THR A 66 -1.52 30.45 24.42
N THR A 67 -0.36 31.10 24.32
CA THR A 67 -0.01 31.94 23.17
C THR A 67 1.04 31.24 22.31
N THR A 68 0.77 31.10 21.02
CA THR A 68 1.68 30.47 20.04
C THR A 68 2.10 31.47 18.98
N HIS A 69 3.39 31.47 18.65
CA HIS A 69 3.99 32.37 17.67
C HIS A 69 4.45 31.58 16.44
N TYR A 70 4.04 32.02 15.26
CA TYR A 70 4.41 31.42 13.98
C TYR A 70 5.17 32.45 13.15
N LEU A 71 6.43 32.16 12.84
CA LEU A 71 7.23 33.02 11.97
C LEU A 71 6.90 32.73 10.51
N VAL A 72 6.72 33.80 9.74
CA VAL A 72 6.36 33.74 8.33
C VAL A 72 7.38 34.53 7.53
N LEU A 73 7.82 34.01 6.39
CA LEU A 73 8.59 34.77 5.42
C LEU A 73 7.67 35.20 4.28
N ARG A 74 7.48 36.50 4.13
CA ARG A 74 6.86 37.10 2.94
C ARG A 74 7.93 37.30 1.89
N ALA A 75 7.96 36.43 0.89
CA ALA A 75 8.90 36.53 -0.22
C ALA A 75 8.66 37.81 -1.02
N GLU A 76 9.69 38.30 -1.73
CA GLU A 76 9.60 39.53 -2.54
C GLU A 76 8.52 39.47 -3.65
N GLY A 77 8.09 38.26 -4.04
CA GLY A 77 6.97 38.01 -4.96
C GLY A 77 5.59 37.87 -4.29
N GLY A 78 5.45 38.16 -3.00
CA GLY A 78 4.18 38.11 -2.26
C GLY A 78 3.79 36.73 -1.69
N LYS A 79 4.44 35.65 -2.13
CA LYS A 79 4.22 34.30 -1.55
C LYS A 79 4.70 34.25 -0.09
N LYS A 80 3.91 33.64 0.77
CA LYS A 80 4.26 33.42 2.18
C LYS A 80 4.80 32.00 2.40
N PHE A 81 5.77 31.88 3.30
CA PHE A 81 6.28 30.60 3.78
C PHE A 81 6.27 30.59 5.30
N ALA A 82 5.63 29.60 5.92
CA ALA A 82 5.84 29.37 7.34
C ALA A 82 7.26 28.84 7.57
N LEU A 83 7.96 29.39 8.55
CA LEU A 83 9.33 29.02 8.86
C LEU A 83 9.33 28.00 10.00
N ASP A 84 10.02 26.88 9.80
CA ASP A 84 10.24 25.85 10.81
C ASP A 84 11.72 25.42 10.81
N GLY A 85 12.22 24.87 11.92
CA GLY A 85 13.60 24.43 12.08
C GLY A 85 14.41 25.25 13.09
N THR A 86 15.72 25.03 13.08
CA THR A 86 16.65 25.64 14.05
C THR A 86 17.11 27.03 13.62
N GLY A 87 17.40 27.92 14.57
CA GLY A 87 17.98 29.25 14.29
C GLY A 87 16.97 30.37 14.06
N LEU A 88 15.67 30.08 14.18
CA LEU A 88 14.59 31.06 14.00
C LEU A 88 14.47 32.08 15.14
N GLN A 89 15.00 31.77 16.32
CA GLN A 89 14.89 32.60 17.54
C GLN A 89 15.49 34.01 17.39
N ALA A 90 16.38 34.21 16.41
CA ALA A 90 17.00 35.50 16.13
C ALA A 90 16.21 36.36 15.14
N LEU A 91 15.20 35.80 14.46
CA LEU A 91 14.38 36.51 13.49
C LEU A 91 13.33 37.37 14.20
N ALA A 92 13.26 38.64 13.80
CA ALA A 92 12.25 39.57 14.29
C ALA A 92 11.36 40.02 13.13
N LYS A 93 10.09 40.30 13.42
CA LYS A 93 9.16 40.91 12.47
C LYS A 93 9.77 42.16 11.81
N GLY A 94 9.63 42.26 10.50
CA GLY A 94 10.21 43.32 9.67
C GLY A 94 11.66 43.10 9.22
N ALA A 95 12.35 42.06 9.69
CA ALA A 95 13.71 41.75 9.22
C ALA A 95 13.72 41.33 7.75
N LYS A 96 14.71 41.82 6.98
CA LYS A 96 14.94 41.36 5.60
C LYS A 96 16.03 40.30 5.58
N VAL A 97 15.67 39.12 5.10
CA VAL A 97 16.51 37.93 5.15
C VAL A 97 16.44 37.14 3.86
N GLU A 98 17.52 36.45 3.53
CA GLU A 98 17.54 35.32 2.61
C GLU A 98 17.53 34.04 3.47
N VAL A 99 16.43 33.30 3.43
CA VAL A 99 16.27 32.04 4.15
C VAL A 99 16.64 30.90 3.22
N ILE A 100 17.55 30.04 3.67
CA ILE A 100 17.96 28.82 2.96
C ILE A 100 17.35 27.63 3.68
N GLY A 101 16.53 26.88 2.98
CA GLY A 101 15.83 25.75 3.58
C GLY A 101 15.32 24.75 2.56
N ARG A 102 14.63 23.73 3.06
CA ARG A 102 13.97 22.72 2.23
C ARG A 102 12.47 22.97 2.24
N PRO A 103 11.83 23.13 1.07
CA PRO A 103 10.40 23.40 1.01
C PRO A 103 9.60 22.14 1.33
N ALA A 104 8.48 22.31 2.04
CA ALA A 104 7.45 21.29 2.22
C ALA A 104 6.08 22.00 2.24
N GLY A 105 5.34 21.92 1.13
CA GLY A 105 4.11 22.69 0.93
C GLY A 105 4.34 24.20 1.06
N ALA A 106 3.55 24.84 1.92
CA ALA A 106 3.67 26.26 2.26
C ALA A 106 4.71 26.56 3.36
N SER A 107 5.50 25.58 3.80
CA SER A 107 6.54 25.76 4.82
C SER A 107 7.95 25.61 4.26
N LEU A 108 8.90 26.27 4.91
CA LEU A 108 10.33 26.21 4.61
C LEU A 108 11.09 25.76 5.85
N PHE A 109 11.67 24.56 5.79
CA PHE A 109 12.51 24.00 6.85
C PHE A 109 13.89 24.63 6.78
N VAL A 110 14.13 25.60 7.66
CA VAL A 110 15.28 26.47 7.67
C VAL A 110 16.53 25.70 8.08
N THR A 111 17.56 25.83 7.24
CA THR A 111 18.91 25.32 7.48
C THR A 111 19.91 26.43 7.73
N ASP A 112 19.71 27.58 7.09
CA ASP A 112 20.56 28.76 7.26
C ASP A 112 19.75 30.04 6.99
N VAL A 113 20.16 31.15 7.59
CA VAL A 113 19.54 32.47 7.44
C VAL A 113 20.64 33.50 7.20
N ARG A 114 20.53 34.22 6.09
CA ARG A 114 21.43 35.31 5.75
C ARG A 114 20.72 36.64 5.92
N TRP A 115 21.32 37.51 6.71
CA TRP A 115 20.80 38.84 6.97
C TRP A 115 21.09 39.76 5.81
N VAL A 116 20.03 40.26 5.16
CA VAL A 116 20.14 41.29 4.13
C VAL A 116 20.09 42.67 4.79
N ALA A 117 19.16 42.86 5.74
CA ALA A 117 19.10 44.04 6.60
C ALA A 117 18.32 43.73 7.90
N PRO A 118 18.72 44.31 9.06
CA PRO A 118 17.93 44.21 10.28
C PRO A 118 16.58 44.94 10.12
N ALA A 119 15.61 44.59 10.96
CA ALA A 119 14.30 45.23 10.97
C ALA A 119 14.45 46.77 11.09
N PRO A 120 13.70 47.57 10.30
CA PRO A 120 13.67 49.02 10.46
C PRO A 120 13.27 49.39 11.90
N LYS A 121 13.89 50.44 12.47
CA LYS A 121 13.53 50.96 13.80
C LYS A 121 12.25 51.82 13.81
N THR A 122 11.59 51.93 12.66
CA THR A 122 10.41 52.78 12.44
C THR A 122 9.25 51.92 11.99
N GLU A 123 8.12 52.07 12.68
CA GLU A 123 6.82 51.48 12.36
C GLU A 123 6.52 51.57 10.85
N PRO A 124 6.02 50.50 10.22
CA PRO A 124 5.62 50.56 8.82
C PRO A 124 4.48 51.59 8.64
N ASP A 125 4.44 52.22 7.46
CA ASP A 125 3.35 53.10 7.05
C ASP A 125 1.99 52.45 7.36
N SER A 126 1.00 53.26 7.77
CA SER A 126 -0.31 52.80 8.22
C SER A 126 -1.04 51.98 7.13
N VAL A 127 -0.79 50.67 7.11
CA VAL A 127 -1.57 49.73 6.32
C VAL A 127 -2.95 49.66 6.95
N ALA A 128 -4.00 49.75 6.14
CA ALA A 128 -5.37 49.64 6.63
C ALA A 128 -5.56 48.31 7.37
N THR A 129 -5.69 48.38 8.69
CA THR A 129 -5.93 47.23 9.55
C THR A 129 -7.42 46.94 9.63
N ALA A 130 -7.80 45.67 9.54
CA ALA A 130 -9.16 45.19 9.73
C ALA A 130 -9.18 44.16 10.87
N THR A 131 -10.30 44.13 11.58
CA THR A 131 -10.59 43.15 12.63
C THR A 131 -11.94 42.53 12.34
N VAL A 132 -12.00 41.19 12.35
CA VAL A 132 -13.23 40.43 12.23
C VAL A 132 -13.41 39.56 13.46
N GLN A 133 -14.61 39.57 14.03
CA GLN A 133 -15.00 38.70 15.12
C GLN A 133 -16.11 37.78 14.62
N GLY A 134 -15.98 36.48 14.89
CA GLY A 134 -17.00 35.52 14.48
C GLY A 134 -16.59 34.08 14.66
N ILE A 135 -17.21 33.18 13.88
CA ILE A 135 -16.98 31.73 13.94
C ILE A 135 -16.08 31.29 12.79
N VAL A 136 -15.05 30.50 13.09
CA VAL A 136 -14.21 29.89 12.06
C VAL A 136 -14.99 28.81 11.31
N THR A 137 -14.98 28.89 9.99
CA THR A 137 -15.49 27.89 9.05
C THR A 137 -14.39 27.50 8.07
N VAL A 138 -14.58 26.38 7.37
CA VAL A 138 -13.64 25.91 6.34
C VAL A 138 -14.34 26.00 5.01
N PHE A 139 -13.70 26.60 4.02
CA PHE A 139 -14.08 26.43 2.63
C PHE A 139 -13.10 25.52 1.92
N HIS A 140 -13.54 25.00 0.80
CA HIS A 140 -12.83 24.15 -0.13
C HIS A 140 -13.11 24.63 -1.55
N ALA A 141 -12.09 24.64 -2.41
CA ALA A 141 -12.19 25.03 -3.81
C ALA A 141 -11.54 24.00 -4.74
N ASP A 142 -12.30 23.53 -5.71
CA ASP A 142 -11.91 22.44 -6.61
C ASP A 142 -11.40 22.97 -7.95
N TYR A 143 -10.10 22.85 -8.18
CA TYR A 143 -9.46 23.25 -9.43
C TYR A 143 -9.32 22.05 -10.35
N PHE A 144 -10.43 21.44 -10.80
CA PHE A 144 -10.41 20.21 -11.61
C PHE A 144 -9.54 20.30 -12.88
N ALA A 145 -9.37 21.48 -13.47
CA ALA A 145 -8.46 21.65 -14.63
C ALA A 145 -6.97 21.57 -14.24
N GLU A 146 -6.62 21.94 -13.01
CA GLU A 146 -5.26 21.93 -12.46
C GLU A 146 -4.98 20.63 -11.69
N GLY A 147 -6.03 19.98 -11.17
CA GLY A 147 -5.93 18.75 -10.42
C GLY A 147 -5.44 18.90 -9.01
N ARG A 148 -6.03 19.85 -8.30
CA ARG A 148 -5.80 20.12 -6.89
C ARG A 148 -7.07 20.66 -6.26
N GLY A 149 -7.22 20.41 -4.97
CA GLY A 149 -8.09 21.17 -4.08
C GLY A 149 -7.45 22.48 -3.64
N GLU A 150 -8.19 23.24 -2.84
CA GLU A 150 -7.64 24.21 -1.91
C GLU A 150 -8.61 24.41 -0.76
N TYR A 151 -8.21 24.00 0.45
CA TYR A 151 -8.96 24.40 1.64
C TYR A 151 -8.45 25.74 2.19
N GLY A 152 -9.30 26.43 2.93
CA GLY A 152 -8.93 27.63 3.65
C GLY A 152 -9.85 27.92 4.83
N LEU A 153 -9.39 28.80 5.73
CA LEU A 153 -10.19 29.26 6.87
C LEU A 153 -10.92 30.56 6.52
N VAL A 154 -12.16 30.66 6.99
CA VAL A 154 -13.00 31.85 6.86
C VAL A 154 -13.61 32.15 8.21
N VAL A 155 -13.62 33.41 8.61
CA VAL A 155 -14.42 33.86 9.76
C VAL A 155 -15.78 34.31 9.26
N GLN A 156 -16.83 33.61 9.67
CA GLN A 156 -18.21 34.08 9.54
C GLN A 156 -18.42 35.14 10.61
N GLY A 157 -18.31 36.40 10.21
CA GLY A 157 -18.34 37.54 11.11
C GLY A 157 -19.72 37.75 11.75
N ASP A 158 -19.72 38.28 12.97
CA ASP A 158 -20.93 38.72 13.67
C ASP A 158 -21.66 39.85 12.90
N ASP A 159 -20.97 40.50 11.97
CA ASP A 159 -21.49 41.49 11.01
C ASP A 159 -22.19 40.86 9.79
N GLY A 160 -22.23 39.53 9.71
CA GLY A 160 -22.82 38.77 8.61
C GLY A 160 -21.92 38.65 7.37
N GLN A 161 -20.68 39.12 7.43
CA GLN A 161 -19.71 39.00 6.33
C GLN A 161 -18.83 37.77 6.52
N ALA A 162 -18.58 37.05 5.43
CA ALA A 162 -17.59 35.99 5.40
C ALA A 162 -16.22 36.60 5.05
N THR A 163 -15.26 36.50 5.96
CA THR A 163 -13.90 37.02 5.76
C THR A 163 -12.89 35.87 5.67
N PRO A 164 -12.40 35.52 4.47
CA PRO A 164 -11.37 34.50 4.29
C PRO A 164 -10.06 34.94 4.94
N LEU A 165 -9.29 34.00 5.48
CA LEU A 165 -8.03 34.26 6.16
C LEU A 165 -6.86 33.84 5.26
N SER A 166 -5.96 34.76 4.95
CA SER A 166 -4.71 34.48 4.25
C SER A 166 -3.63 34.09 5.26
N LEU A 167 -3.48 32.78 5.47
CA LEU A 167 -2.53 32.19 6.42
C LEU A 167 -1.37 31.50 5.69
N ALA A 168 -0.16 31.63 6.23
CA ALA A 168 1.01 30.89 5.73
C ALA A 168 1.08 29.44 6.26
N VAL A 169 0.50 29.24 7.45
CA VAL A 169 0.28 27.96 8.10
C VAL A 169 -1.03 28.05 8.86
N VAL A 170 -1.80 26.97 8.86
CA VAL A 170 -3.03 26.87 9.65
C VAL A 170 -2.66 26.38 11.06
N PRO A 171 -2.79 27.22 12.11
CA PRO A 171 -2.43 26.84 13.46
C PRO A 171 -3.27 25.65 13.94
N GLU A 172 -2.68 24.71 14.68
CA GLU A 172 -3.43 23.54 15.19
C GLU A 172 -4.60 23.94 16.09
N SER A 173 -4.43 25.00 16.86
CA SER A 173 -5.45 25.52 17.78
C SER A 173 -6.61 26.20 17.07
N VAL A 174 -6.46 26.68 15.83
CA VAL A 174 -7.51 27.36 15.07
C VAL A 174 -8.25 26.32 14.22
N ARG A 175 -9.49 26.01 14.58
CA ARG A 175 -10.32 24.96 13.99
C ARG A 175 -11.74 25.45 13.78
N ALA A 176 -12.44 24.83 12.84
CA ALA A 176 -13.84 25.11 12.55
C ALA A 176 -14.71 25.07 13.83
N GLY A 177 -15.63 26.02 13.94
CA GLY A 177 -16.56 26.16 15.05
C GLY A 177 -16.06 27.02 16.20
N LYS A 178 -14.73 27.21 16.35
CA LYS A 178 -14.20 28.11 17.37
C LYS A 178 -14.61 29.55 17.08
N SER A 179 -14.96 30.28 18.12
CA SER A 179 -15.13 31.73 18.04
C SER A 179 -13.77 32.40 18.13
N VAL A 180 -13.50 33.34 17.22
CA VAL A 180 -12.22 34.05 17.14
C VAL A 180 -12.40 35.55 16.92
N ILE A 181 -11.38 36.30 17.30
CA ILE A 181 -11.15 37.67 16.82
C ILE A 181 -9.86 37.61 16.00
N ALA A 182 -9.96 37.84 14.70
CA ALA A 182 -8.81 37.87 13.79
C ALA A 182 -8.52 39.32 13.37
N SER A 183 -7.25 39.74 13.43
CA SER A 183 -6.82 41.07 13.05
C SER A 183 -5.63 41.01 12.09
N GLY A 184 -5.61 41.93 11.12
CA GLY A 184 -4.64 41.91 10.05
C GLY A 184 -4.82 43.08 9.08
N SER A 185 -4.19 42.97 7.91
CA SER A 185 -4.40 43.90 6.79
C SER A 185 -5.21 43.24 5.68
N ILE A 186 -5.80 44.01 4.78
CA ILE A 186 -6.41 43.42 3.57
C ILE A 186 -5.32 42.79 2.71
N ALA A 187 -5.53 41.54 2.29
CA ALA A 187 -4.61 40.78 1.47
C ALA A 187 -4.58 41.31 0.02
N ALA A 188 -3.61 40.82 -0.76
CA ALA A 188 -3.42 41.24 -2.16
C ALA A 188 -4.60 40.89 -3.08
N ASP A 189 -5.41 39.89 -2.71
CA ASP A 189 -6.64 39.53 -3.42
C ASP A 189 -7.78 40.56 -3.19
N GLY A 190 -7.61 41.49 -2.25
CA GLY A 190 -8.55 42.56 -1.96
C GLY A 190 -9.77 42.15 -1.11
N PHE A 191 -9.86 40.90 -0.66
CA PHE A 191 -11.00 40.44 0.15
C PHE A 191 -10.65 39.51 1.32
N SER A 192 -9.51 38.83 1.27
CA SER A 192 -9.02 38.06 2.41
C SER A 192 -8.34 38.97 3.42
N LEU A 193 -8.33 38.54 4.68
CA LEU A 193 -7.56 39.17 5.75
C LEU A 193 -6.17 38.51 5.81
N ASP A 194 -5.12 39.29 5.55
CA ASP A 194 -3.73 38.94 5.86
C ASP A 194 -3.52 39.03 7.38
N VAL A 195 -3.75 37.90 8.07
CA VAL A 195 -3.86 37.84 9.53
C VAL A 195 -2.49 37.81 10.19
N ASN A 196 -2.30 38.68 11.19
CA ASN A 196 -1.13 38.65 12.07
C ASN A 196 -1.49 38.29 13.53
N ASP A 197 -2.76 38.41 13.91
CA ASP A 197 -3.22 38.12 15.26
C ASP A 197 -4.56 37.35 15.21
N ILE A 198 -4.63 36.22 15.91
CA ILE A 198 -5.87 35.46 16.14
C ILE A 198 -6.03 35.24 17.64
N ILE A 199 -7.18 35.67 18.16
CA ILE A 199 -7.56 35.41 19.55
C ILE A 199 -8.69 34.39 19.53
N ILE A 200 -8.48 33.21 20.13
CA ILE A 200 -9.54 32.22 20.31
C ILE A 200 -10.28 32.55 21.60
N VAL A 201 -11.57 32.85 21.48
CA VAL A 201 -12.40 33.30 22.61
C VAL A 201 -13.32 32.20 23.15
N ALA A 202 -13.66 31.19 22.34
CA ALA A 202 -14.51 30.08 22.79
C ALA A 202 -14.29 28.78 21.97
N LEU A 203 -14.62 27.64 22.59
CA LEU A 203 -14.73 26.35 21.91
C LEU A 203 -15.94 26.33 20.96
N PRO A 204 -15.98 25.37 20.01
CA PRO A 204 -17.16 25.18 19.19
C PRO A 204 -18.43 24.95 20.02
N PRO A 205 -19.57 25.55 19.63
CA PRO A 205 -20.82 25.26 20.29
C PRO A 205 -21.16 23.76 20.15
N PRO A 206 -21.87 23.15 21.13
CA PRO A 206 -22.28 21.75 21.03
C PRO A 206 -23.04 21.48 19.72
N GLY A 207 -22.61 20.45 18.98
CA GLY A 207 -23.23 20.09 17.70
C GLY A 207 -22.86 20.98 16.51
N PHE A 208 -21.86 21.87 16.63
CA PHE A 208 -21.31 22.60 15.48
C PHE A 208 -20.83 21.60 14.41
N ASN A 209 -21.36 21.71 13.19
CA ASN A 209 -21.13 20.74 12.12
C ASN A 209 -21.38 19.28 12.55
N GLY A 210 -22.21 19.08 13.58
CA GLY A 210 -22.67 17.76 13.98
C GLY A 210 -23.56 17.18 12.88
N VAL A 211 -23.37 15.90 12.60
CA VAL A 211 -24.21 15.17 11.65
C VAL A 211 -25.63 15.13 12.22
N ALA A 212 -26.60 15.60 11.44
CA ALA A 212 -27.99 15.53 11.84
C ALA A 212 -28.45 14.06 11.93
N GLU A 213 -29.20 13.70 12.95
CA GLU A 213 -29.83 12.37 13.05
C GLU A 213 -30.90 12.21 11.94
N ALA A 214 -31.00 11.01 11.35
CA ALA A 214 -31.93 10.71 10.25
C ALA A 214 -33.43 10.88 10.63
N PRO A 215 -34.36 11.08 9.68
CA PRO A 215 -34.22 11.71 8.38
C PRO A 215 -34.45 13.23 8.47
N THR A 216 -33.49 14.00 7.96
CA THR A 216 -33.67 15.43 7.69
C THR A 216 -33.97 15.65 6.21
N THR A 217 -35.11 16.27 5.91
CA THR A 217 -35.33 16.89 4.60
C THR A 217 -34.58 18.21 4.55
N ASN A 218 -33.58 18.31 3.68
CA ASN A 218 -32.82 19.53 3.48
C ASN A 218 -33.46 20.35 2.36
N ASN A 219 -33.95 21.53 2.71
CA ASN A 219 -34.36 22.51 1.71
C ASN A 219 -33.11 23.12 1.07
N VAL A 220 -32.94 22.88 -0.23
CA VAL A 220 -31.82 23.39 -1.03
C VAL A 220 -32.36 24.48 -1.96
N LEU A 221 -31.82 25.69 -1.86
CA LEU A 221 -32.06 26.74 -2.85
C LEU A 221 -30.90 26.78 -3.84
N VAL A 222 -31.18 26.44 -5.08
CA VAL A 222 -30.24 26.60 -6.19
C VAL A 222 -30.48 27.96 -6.84
N ILE A 223 -29.45 28.79 -6.93
CA ILE A 223 -29.53 30.18 -7.37
C ILE A 223 -28.70 30.34 -8.65
N PRO A 224 -29.33 30.26 -9.84
CA PRO A 224 -28.68 30.64 -11.09
C PRO A 224 -28.47 32.16 -11.10
N ILE A 225 -27.23 32.62 -10.98
CA ILE A 225 -26.88 34.04 -10.88
C ILE A 225 -25.99 34.47 -12.05
N LYS A 226 -26.29 35.63 -12.64
CA LYS A 226 -25.59 36.20 -13.79
C LYS A 226 -25.14 37.64 -13.51
N PHE A 227 -23.95 37.98 -13.98
CA PHE A 227 -23.31 39.29 -13.80
C PHE A 227 -23.38 40.14 -15.07
N THR A 228 -23.12 41.45 -14.96
CA THR A 228 -23.22 42.37 -16.10
C THR A 228 -22.14 42.14 -17.17
N ASP A 229 -21.04 41.49 -16.82
CA ASP A 229 -19.94 41.08 -17.68
C ASP A 229 -20.04 39.61 -18.14
N SER A 230 -21.09 38.89 -17.73
CA SER A 230 -21.32 37.52 -18.17
C SER A 230 -21.63 37.44 -19.67
N PRO A 231 -21.32 36.32 -20.34
CA PRO A 231 -21.60 36.14 -21.78
C PRO A 231 -23.05 36.42 -22.15
N ALA A 232 -23.29 37.02 -23.32
CA ALA A 232 -24.63 37.36 -23.77
C ALA A 232 -25.54 36.14 -23.95
N SER A 233 -24.99 35.02 -24.43
CA SER A 233 -25.67 33.73 -24.53
C SER A 233 -25.49 32.90 -23.26
N ASP A 234 -26.56 32.30 -22.77
CA ASP A 234 -26.51 31.39 -21.61
C ASP A 234 -26.05 29.99 -22.07
N ALA A 235 -25.02 29.44 -21.42
CA ALA A 235 -24.51 28.09 -21.73
C ALA A 235 -25.50 26.98 -21.33
N PHE A 236 -26.37 27.27 -20.37
CA PHE A 236 -27.44 26.40 -19.89
C PHE A 236 -28.52 27.26 -19.22
N THR A 237 -29.68 26.68 -18.94
CA THR A 237 -30.85 27.41 -18.41
C THR A 237 -31.20 26.95 -16.99
N PRO A 238 -31.92 27.76 -16.19
CA PRO A 238 -32.52 27.32 -14.93
C PRO A 238 -33.35 26.04 -15.07
N THR A 239 -34.01 25.81 -16.21
CA THR A 239 -34.74 24.56 -16.48
C THR A 239 -33.79 23.36 -16.60
N THR A 240 -32.64 23.54 -17.25
CA THR A 240 -31.62 22.49 -17.37
C THR A 240 -30.99 22.17 -16.01
N ILE A 241 -30.68 23.22 -15.22
CA ILE A 241 -30.19 23.07 -13.84
C ILE A 241 -31.22 22.31 -13.00
N ASP A 242 -32.48 22.72 -13.04
CA ASP A 242 -33.55 22.03 -12.30
C ASP A 242 -33.69 20.57 -12.73
N THR A 243 -33.65 20.29 -14.04
CA THR A 243 -33.72 18.91 -14.52
C THR A 243 -32.60 18.06 -13.92
N GLU A 244 -31.36 18.55 -13.89
CA GLU A 244 -30.24 17.83 -13.29
C GLU A 244 -30.43 17.61 -11.79
N PHE A 245 -30.82 18.65 -11.05
CA PHE A 245 -31.02 18.55 -9.61
C PHE A 245 -32.18 17.61 -9.22
N GLN A 246 -33.29 17.66 -9.95
CA GLN A 246 -34.48 16.86 -9.66
C GLN A 246 -34.31 15.39 -10.09
N THR A 247 -33.60 15.12 -11.18
CA THR A 247 -33.51 13.76 -11.77
C THR A 247 -32.23 13.02 -11.42
N LYS A 248 -31.20 13.72 -10.91
CA LYS A 248 -29.91 13.11 -10.57
C LYS A 248 -29.43 13.47 -9.18
N VAL A 249 -29.30 14.75 -8.85
CA VAL A 249 -28.69 15.17 -7.56
C VAL A 249 -29.53 14.71 -6.38
N ALA A 250 -30.82 15.08 -6.33
CA ALA A 250 -31.71 14.65 -5.25
C ALA A 250 -31.88 13.11 -5.20
N PRO A 251 -32.09 12.40 -6.32
CA PRO A 251 -32.12 10.94 -6.33
C PRO A 251 -30.83 10.26 -5.87
N LEU A 252 -29.65 10.80 -6.19
CA LEU A 252 -28.37 10.25 -5.73
C LEU A 252 -28.30 10.25 -4.19
N TYR A 253 -28.60 11.40 -3.56
CA TYR A 253 -28.63 11.51 -2.10
C TYR A 253 -29.71 10.62 -1.46
N GLN A 254 -30.88 10.51 -2.08
CA GLN A 254 -31.94 9.62 -1.64
C GLN A 254 -31.51 8.14 -1.69
N GLU A 255 -30.96 7.69 -2.82
CA GLU A 255 -30.55 6.30 -3.04
C GLU A 255 -29.43 5.90 -2.08
N GLN A 256 -28.34 6.66 -2.06
CA GLN A 256 -27.14 6.28 -1.33
C GLN A 256 -27.30 6.35 0.19
N SER A 257 -28.31 7.08 0.67
CA SER A 257 -28.66 7.23 2.08
C SER A 257 -29.80 6.31 2.55
N PHE A 258 -30.37 5.49 1.66
CA PHE A 258 -31.54 4.67 1.96
C PHE A 258 -32.74 5.50 2.46
N ASP A 259 -33.06 6.58 1.75
CA ASP A 259 -34.09 7.57 2.10
C ASP A 259 -33.84 8.36 3.41
N ALA A 260 -32.67 8.20 4.04
CA ALA A 260 -32.34 8.94 5.26
C ALA A 260 -32.02 10.42 5.01
N GLN A 261 -31.59 10.78 3.80
CA GLN A 261 -31.25 12.14 3.41
C GLN A 261 -32.01 12.53 2.15
N LEU A 262 -33.00 13.42 2.29
CA LEU A 262 -33.81 13.91 1.18
C LEU A 262 -33.45 15.37 0.87
N LEU A 263 -33.32 15.68 -0.41
CA LEU A 263 -33.11 17.06 -0.88
C LEU A 263 -34.41 17.61 -1.46
N ASN A 264 -35.01 18.57 -0.77
CA ASN A 264 -36.13 19.34 -1.28
C ASN A 264 -35.57 20.54 -2.06
N VAL A 265 -35.38 20.36 -3.37
CA VAL A 265 -34.71 21.34 -4.21
C VAL A 265 -35.67 22.37 -4.78
N THR A 266 -35.35 23.64 -4.59
CA THR A 266 -35.96 24.78 -5.30
C THR A 266 -34.91 25.45 -6.18
N VAL A 267 -35.15 25.52 -7.49
CA VAL A 267 -34.34 26.34 -8.40
C VAL A 267 -34.97 27.72 -8.55
N ALA A 268 -34.22 28.75 -8.16
CA ALA A 268 -34.67 30.12 -8.16
C ALA A 268 -35.07 30.57 -9.57
N CYS A 269 -36.26 31.17 -9.67
CA CYS A 269 -36.84 31.73 -10.87
C CYS A 269 -36.83 30.85 -12.13
N LYS A 270 -36.81 29.52 -11.95
CA LYS A 270 -37.20 28.57 -13.00
C LYS A 270 -38.60 28.87 -13.56
N THR A 271 -39.47 29.39 -12.70
CA THR A 271 -40.78 29.94 -13.07
C THR A 271 -40.83 31.44 -12.78
N THR A 272 -41.88 32.12 -13.22
CA THR A 272 -42.12 33.53 -12.86
C THR A 272 -42.60 33.73 -11.42
N THR A 273 -42.65 32.67 -10.61
CA THR A 273 -43.00 32.69 -9.19
C THR A 273 -41.74 32.49 -8.33
N PRO A 274 -41.53 33.29 -7.27
CA PRO A 274 -42.39 34.38 -6.78
C PRO A 274 -42.44 35.57 -7.75
N ALA A 275 -43.46 36.44 -7.61
CA ALA A 275 -43.72 37.53 -8.57
C ALA A 275 -42.51 38.47 -8.81
N GLY A 276 -41.59 38.56 -7.83
CA GLY A 276 -40.35 39.32 -7.98
C GLY A 276 -39.40 38.76 -9.04
N CYS A 277 -39.50 37.48 -9.40
CA CYS A 277 -38.68 36.87 -10.45
C CYS A 277 -38.78 37.62 -11.79
N ALA A 278 -39.98 38.09 -12.17
CA ALA A 278 -40.17 38.83 -13.42
C ALA A 278 -39.37 40.15 -13.49
N ALA A 279 -39.06 40.77 -12.34
CA ALA A 279 -38.33 42.04 -12.25
C ALA A 279 -36.82 41.87 -12.05
N HIS A 280 -36.38 40.69 -11.60
CA HIS A 280 -35.00 40.45 -11.15
C HIS A 280 -34.26 39.38 -11.96
N THR A 281 -34.83 38.91 -13.06
CA THR A 281 -34.21 37.91 -13.92
C THR A 281 -33.96 38.36 -15.35
N SER A 282 -33.02 37.70 -16.02
CA SER A 282 -32.85 37.76 -17.46
C SER A 282 -34.04 37.09 -18.16
N ALA A 283 -34.18 37.32 -19.48
CA ALA A 283 -35.16 36.60 -20.29
C ALA A 283 -34.98 35.06 -20.22
N GLY A 284 -33.77 34.59 -19.92
CA GLY A 284 -33.44 33.17 -19.71
C GLY A 284 -33.70 32.65 -18.30
N GLY A 285 -34.25 33.47 -17.39
CA GLY A 285 -34.59 33.10 -16.02
C GLY A 285 -33.44 33.17 -15.01
N TRP A 286 -32.26 33.66 -15.42
CA TRP A 286 -31.12 33.86 -14.53
C TRP A 286 -31.34 35.07 -13.65
N LEU A 287 -31.11 34.96 -12.34
CA LEU A 287 -31.11 36.13 -11.47
C LEU A 287 -29.99 37.08 -11.90
N LEU A 288 -30.28 38.38 -11.89
CA LEU A 288 -29.33 39.42 -12.28
C LEU A 288 -28.66 40.00 -11.04
N ALA A 289 -27.35 39.84 -10.92
CA ALA A 289 -26.56 40.37 -9.80
C ALA A 289 -26.56 41.92 -9.77
N GLY A 290 -26.85 42.58 -10.90
CA GLY A 290 -26.81 44.04 -11.02
C GLY A 290 -25.41 44.64 -10.98
N ALA A 291 -24.37 43.82 -10.91
CA ALA A 291 -22.97 44.20 -10.87
C ALA A 291 -22.13 43.27 -11.78
N ALA A 292 -20.90 43.69 -12.10
CA ALA A 292 -19.92 42.83 -12.75
C ALA A 292 -19.48 41.71 -11.80
N THR A 293 -18.87 40.66 -12.35
CA THR A 293 -18.32 39.57 -11.53
C THR A 293 -17.32 40.16 -10.52
N PRO A 294 -17.42 39.82 -9.22
CA PRO A 294 -16.49 40.31 -8.22
C PRO A 294 -15.03 40.05 -8.60
N ALA A 295 -14.18 41.07 -8.43
CA ALA A 295 -12.76 40.98 -8.75
C ALA A 295 -12.09 39.82 -7.99
N ASN A 296 -11.08 39.20 -8.62
CA ASN A 296 -10.35 38.04 -8.10
C ASN A 296 -11.26 36.86 -7.69
N CYS A 297 -12.47 36.81 -8.25
CA CYS A 297 -13.48 35.82 -7.91
C CYS A 297 -13.75 35.70 -6.41
N ASN A 298 -13.95 36.84 -5.77
CA ASN A 298 -14.43 36.90 -4.39
C ASN A 298 -15.79 36.18 -4.25
N TYR A 299 -15.73 34.90 -3.93
CA TYR A 299 -16.88 33.99 -3.83
C TYR A 299 -17.85 34.40 -2.71
N THR A 300 -17.35 35.06 -1.66
CA THR A 300 -18.19 35.61 -0.58
C THR A 300 -19.10 36.71 -1.11
N SER A 301 -18.56 37.62 -1.94
CA SER A 301 -19.34 38.67 -2.61
C SER A 301 -20.30 38.10 -3.66
N VAL A 302 -19.91 37.03 -4.37
CA VAL A 302 -20.80 36.30 -5.28
C VAL A 302 -22.03 35.80 -4.51
N ALA A 303 -21.83 35.14 -3.36
CA ALA A 303 -22.95 34.69 -2.53
C ALA A 303 -23.80 35.86 -2.03
N SER A 304 -23.19 36.94 -1.52
CA SER A 304 -23.95 38.11 -1.05
C SER A 304 -24.83 38.73 -2.13
N LEU A 305 -24.32 38.86 -3.36
CA LEU A 305 -25.09 39.37 -4.51
C LEU A 305 -26.23 38.40 -4.89
N ALA A 306 -25.93 37.11 -4.95
CA ALA A 306 -26.91 36.08 -5.29
C ALA A 306 -28.04 35.99 -4.24
N ASP A 307 -27.69 36.02 -2.96
CA ASP A 307 -28.61 36.05 -1.82
C ASP A 307 -29.48 37.30 -1.82
N SER A 308 -28.88 38.46 -2.09
CA SER A 308 -29.60 39.74 -2.17
C SER A 308 -30.63 39.72 -3.30
N THR A 309 -30.23 39.32 -4.51
CA THR A 309 -31.16 39.25 -5.65
C THR A 309 -32.23 38.17 -5.46
N ALA A 310 -31.89 37.02 -4.86
CA ALA A 310 -32.90 36.01 -4.53
C ALA A 310 -33.92 36.55 -3.50
N THR A 311 -33.46 37.29 -2.49
CA THR A 311 -34.34 37.93 -1.51
C THR A 311 -35.24 38.98 -2.18
N ALA A 312 -34.70 39.81 -3.07
CA ALA A 312 -35.46 40.77 -3.87
C ALA A 312 -36.48 40.09 -4.79
N ALA A 313 -36.15 38.92 -5.33
CA ALA A 313 -37.08 38.09 -6.12
C ALA A 313 -38.19 37.43 -5.27
N GLY A 314 -38.08 37.46 -3.93
CA GLY A 314 -39.11 37.01 -2.99
C GLY A 314 -38.78 35.71 -2.24
N TYR A 315 -37.54 35.22 -2.30
CA TYR A 315 -37.12 34.04 -1.55
C TYR A 315 -36.74 34.41 -0.10
N THR A 316 -37.25 33.65 0.86
CA THR A 316 -36.85 33.77 2.27
C THR A 316 -35.71 32.80 2.55
N LEU A 317 -34.46 33.29 2.59
CA LEU A 317 -33.26 32.45 2.64
C LEU A 317 -33.20 31.53 3.87
N SER A 318 -33.73 31.95 5.01
CA SER A 318 -33.77 31.14 6.25
C SER A 318 -34.59 29.85 6.12
N ASN A 319 -35.43 29.71 5.07
CA ASN A 319 -36.15 28.46 4.79
C ASN A 319 -35.26 27.39 4.15
N TYR A 320 -34.08 27.77 3.67
CA TYR A 320 -33.16 26.92 2.93
C TYR A 320 -31.89 26.74 3.74
N LYS A 321 -31.71 25.55 4.30
CA LYS A 321 -30.49 25.22 5.04
C LYS A 321 -29.29 25.25 4.11
N ASN A 322 -29.44 24.73 2.89
CA ASN A 322 -28.38 24.66 1.90
C ASN A 322 -28.65 25.65 0.77
N ARG A 323 -27.60 26.31 0.29
CA ARG A 323 -27.64 27.19 -0.89
C ARG A 323 -26.58 26.79 -1.89
N PHE A 324 -26.96 26.73 -3.15
CA PHE A 324 -26.08 26.36 -4.25
C PHE A 324 -26.10 27.45 -5.33
N TYR A 325 -24.99 28.15 -5.52
CA TYR A 325 -24.86 29.23 -6.49
C TYR A 325 -24.32 28.67 -7.80
N VAL A 326 -25.12 28.74 -8.87
CA VAL A 326 -24.66 28.34 -10.20
C VAL A 326 -24.42 29.61 -11.01
N MET A 327 -23.22 29.78 -11.57
CA MET A 327 -22.85 30.96 -12.36
C MET A 327 -22.35 30.56 -13.75
N PRO A 328 -22.41 31.48 -14.74
CA PRO A 328 -21.69 31.30 -16.00
C PRO A 328 -20.18 31.10 -15.75
N TYR A 329 -19.53 30.34 -16.62
CA TYR A 329 -18.08 30.13 -16.52
C TYR A 329 -17.34 31.47 -16.61
N ASN A 330 -16.49 31.72 -15.61
CA ASN A 330 -15.55 32.82 -15.59
C ASN A 330 -14.14 32.27 -15.39
N SER A 331 -13.25 32.50 -16.37
CA SER A 331 -11.86 32.03 -16.32
C SER A 331 -11.00 32.78 -15.30
N ALA A 332 -11.47 33.90 -14.75
CA ALA A 332 -10.83 34.53 -13.60
C ALA A 332 -11.03 33.71 -12.31
N CYS A 333 -12.04 32.82 -12.28
CA CYS A 333 -12.29 31.90 -11.18
C CYS A 333 -11.60 30.59 -11.54
N GLY A 334 -10.46 30.30 -10.92
CA GLY A 334 -9.67 29.10 -11.24
C GLY A 334 -10.38 27.79 -10.85
N TRP A 335 -11.30 27.86 -9.89
CA TRP A 335 -12.06 26.72 -9.40
C TRP A 335 -13.31 26.46 -10.25
N ALA A 336 -13.71 25.19 -10.31
CA ALA A 336 -14.91 24.70 -10.99
C ALA A 336 -16.04 24.45 -9.98
N GLY A 337 -15.70 23.93 -8.80
CA GLY A 337 -16.54 23.82 -7.61
C GLY A 337 -15.92 24.56 -6.43
N LEU A 338 -16.74 25.00 -5.49
CA LEU A 338 -16.31 25.56 -4.22
C LEU A 338 -17.41 25.28 -3.21
N ALA A 339 -17.08 24.92 -1.98
CA ALA A 339 -18.06 24.73 -0.92
C ALA A 339 -17.51 25.05 0.46
N TYR A 340 -18.40 25.33 1.40
CA TYR A 340 -18.05 25.23 2.80
C TYR A 340 -18.15 23.79 3.29
N VAL A 341 -17.19 23.38 4.12
CA VAL A 341 -17.25 22.10 4.82
C VAL A 341 -18.16 22.26 6.05
N GLY A 342 -19.45 22.00 5.85
CA GLY A 342 -20.51 22.27 6.81
C GLY A 342 -21.01 23.71 6.74
N SER A 343 -21.17 24.36 7.90
CA SER A 343 -21.65 25.74 8.01
C SER A 343 -20.80 26.74 7.20
N PRO A 344 -21.40 27.72 6.49
CA PRO A 344 -22.82 28.08 6.39
C PRO A 344 -23.63 27.30 5.32
N TYR A 345 -23.20 26.11 4.92
CA TYR A 345 -23.91 25.22 3.99
C TYR A 345 -24.13 25.82 2.60
N GLN A 346 -23.11 26.51 2.10
CA GLN A 346 -23.09 27.16 0.80
C GLN A 346 -22.10 26.46 -0.16
N ALA A 347 -22.51 26.29 -1.40
CA ALA A 347 -21.72 25.70 -2.48
C ALA A 347 -21.85 26.51 -3.79
N TRP A 348 -20.87 26.42 -4.68
CA TRP A 348 -20.80 27.14 -5.94
C TRP A 348 -20.43 26.19 -7.09
N GLY A 349 -20.96 26.49 -8.28
CA GLY A 349 -20.54 25.90 -9.55
C GLY A 349 -20.18 26.99 -10.56
N ASN A 350 -18.91 27.06 -10.95
CA ASN A 350 -18.40 28.02 -11.94
C ASN A 350 -18.54 27.47 -13.36
N GLY A 351 -19.69 27.69 -14.00
CA GLY A 351 -19.99 27.13 -15.32
C GLY A 351 -20.40 25.66 -15.31
N TYR A 352 -20.50 25.05 -14.13
CA TYR A 352 -20.87 23.65 -13.94
C TYR A 352 -22.14 23.52 -13.09
N TYR A 353 -23.03 22.64 -13.54
CA TYR A 353 -24.27 22.28 -12.85
C TYR A 353 -24.49 20.77 -12.81
N GLN A 354 -23.59 20.00 -13.42
CA GLN A 354 -23.71 18.56 -13.62
C GLN A 354 -23.53 17.82 -12.28
N LEU A 355 -24.05 16.60 -12.22
CA LEU A 355 -24.04 15.75 -11.04
C LEU A 355 -22.67 15.64 -10.36
N TRP A 356 -21.58 15.51 -11.14
CA TRP A 356 -20.25 15.27 -10.58
C TRP A 356 -19.71 16.44 -9.76
N VAL A 357 -19.99 17.71 -10.13
CA VAL A 357 -19.65 18.87 -9.27
C VAL A 357 -20.69 19.03 -8.18
N THR A 358 -21.97 19.03 -8.53
CA THR A 358 -23.04 19.34 -7.57
C THR A 358 -23.17 18.34 -6.44
N ALA A 359 -22.97 17.05 -6.69
CA ALA A 359 -22.97 16.03 -5.65
C ALA A 359 -21.76 16.17 -4.72
N HIS A 360 -20.60 16.47 -5.28
CA HIS A 360 -19.33 16.69 -4.58
C HIS A 360 -19.41 17.90 -3.63
N GLU A 361 -19.77 19.07 -4.15
CA GLU A 361 -19.86 20.31 -3.35
C GLU A 361 -20.94 20.24 -2.27
N LEU A 362 -22.06 19.56 -2.56
CA LEU A 362 -23.06 19.31 -1.52
C LEU A 362 -22.53 18.35 -0.45
N GLY A 363 -21.63 17.43 -0.79
CA GLY A 363 -20.99 16.53 0.16
C GLY A 363 -20.19 17.30 1.21
N HIS A 364 -19.44 18.33 0.78
CA HIS A 364 -18.79 19.26 1.69
C HIS A 364 -19.77 20.00 2.60
N ASN A 365 -20.91 20.48 2.09
CA ASN A 365 -21.95 21.05 2.94
C ASN A 365 -22.47 20.05 4.00
N PHE A 366 -22.38 18.75 3.74
CA PHE A 366 -22.67 17.69 4.71
C PHE A 366 -21.46 17.27 5.56
N THR A 367 -20.40 18.09 5.60
CA THR A 367 -19.17 17.92 6.40
C THR A 367 -18.24 16.82 5.92
N LEU A 368 -18.45 16.30 4.71
CA LEU A 368 -17.53 15.36 4.09
C LEU A 368 -16.27 16.09 3.60
N TRP A 369 -15.16 15.38 3.66
CA TRP A 369 -13.90 15.76 3.02
C TRP A 369 -13.65 14.83 1.84
N HIS A 370 -12.59 15.12 1.08
CA HIS A 370 -12.21 14.29 -0.05
C HIS A 370 -11.90 12.83 0.30
N SER A 371 -12.03 11.99 -0.73
CA SER A 371 -11.64 10.59 -0.76
C SER A 371 -10.40 10.45 -1.64
N GLY A 372 -9.23 10.32 -1.02
CA GLY A 372 -7.97 10.20 -1.73
C GLY A 372 -7.57 8.76 -2.02
N SER A 373 -6.34 8.58 -2.50
CA SER A 373 -5.66 7.30 -2.54
C SER A 373 -4.30 7.33 -1.87
N LEU A 374 -3.87 6.19 -1.34
CA LEU A 374 -2.54 5.98 -0.78
C LEU A 374 -1.84 4.87 -1.56
N TYR A 375 -0.83 5.25 -2.31
CA TYR A 375 -0.04 4.34 -3.11
C TYR A 375 1.29 4.00 -2.42
N CYS A 376 1.50 2.71 -2.15
CA CYS A 376 2.76 2.13 -1.68
C CYS A 376 3.30 1.22 -2.78
N PRO A 377 4.37 1.60 -3.51
CA PRO A 377 4.82 0.86 -4.69
C PRO A 377 5.19 -0.61 -4.40
N GLY A 378 4.33 -1.53 -4.86
CA GLY A 378 4.55 -2.99 -4.79
C GLY A 378 4.60 -3.56 -3.37
N GLN A 379 4.08 -2.85 -2.37
CA GLN A 379 4.14 -3.24 -0.95
C GLN A 379 2.84 -2.85 -0.24
N SER A 380 2.55 -3.47 0.89
CA SER A 380 1.47 -3.04 1.78
C SER A 380 1.86 -1.78 2.56
N ILE A 381 0.85 -1.14 3.18
CA ILE A 381 1.10 -0.01 4.07
C ILE A 381 1.82 -0.54 5.32
N GLY A 382 2.96 0.05 5.67
CA GLY A 382 3.88 -0.47 6.70
C GLY A 382 5.25 0.22 6.68
N PRO A 383 6.26 -0.26 7.43
CA PRO A 383 7.57 0.41 7.57
C PRO A 383 8.30 0.65 6.25
N ASN A 384 8.10 -0.23 5.27
CA ASN A 384 8.72 -0.13 3.94
C ASN A 384 8.00 0.85 3.00
N CYS A 385 6.80 1.29 3.35
CA CYS A 385 6.09 2.35 2.65
C CYS A 385 6.51 3.75 3.15
N VAL A 386 7.10 3.84 4.35
CA VAL A 386 7.58 5.10 4.93
C VAL A 386 8.70 5.71 4.07
N GLY A 387 8.48 6.94 3.59
CA GLY A 387 9.42 7.64 2.70
C GLY A 387 9.38 7.22 1.23
N ASN A 388 8.50 6.28 0.87
CA ASN A 388 8.28 5.82 -0.50
C ASN A 388 6.77 5.58 -0.73
N TYR A 389 5.98 6.63 -0.54
CA TYR A 389 4.53 6.62 -0.77
C TYR A 389 4.12 7.86 -1.57
N SER A 390 2.97 7.78 -2.23
CA SER A 390 2.32 8.96 -2.81
C SER A 390 0.84 8.97 -2.44
N VAL A 391 0.32 10.14 -2.10
CA VAL A 391 -1.11 10.38 -1.89
C VAL A 391 -1.65 11.19 -3.06
N ASN A 392 -2.85 10.85 -3.51
CA ASN A 392 -3.60 11.65 -4.47
C ASN A 392 -4.94 12.03 -3.85
N GLU A 393 -5.21 13.32 -3.74
CA GLU A 393 -6.42 13.86 -3.13
C GLU A 393 -7.70 13.39 -3.84
N TYR A 394 -7.67 13.33 -5.18
CA TYR A 394 -8.74 12.77 -6.00
C TYR A 394 -8.36 11.38 -6.53
N GLY A 395 -7.76 10.60 -5.63
CA GLY A 395 -7.21 9.30 -5.94
C GLY A 395 -8.22 8.15 -5.87
N ASP A 396 -9.40 8.36 -5.29
CA ASP A 396 -10.44 7.34 -5.17
C ASP A 396 -11.41 7.39 -6.36
N PRO A 397 -11.28 6.50 -7.36
CA PRO A 397 -12.11 6.55 -8.56
C PRO A 397 -13.53 6.02 -8.31
N PHE A 398 -13.86 5.59 -7.10
CA PHE A 398 -15.13 4.95 -6.78
C PHE A 398 -16.02 5.81 -5.88
N ASP A 399 -15.59 7.02 -5.55
CA ASP A 399 -16.26 7.86 -4.56
C ASP A 399 -16.52 9.25 -5.15
N ALA A 400 -17.73 9.77 -4.95
CA ALA A 400 -18.08 11.11 -5.45
C ALA A 400 -17.25 12.23 -4.79
N MET A 401 -16.69 12.01 -3.61
CA MET A 401 -15.72 12.93 -2.98
C MET A 401 -14.28 12.66 -3.45
N GLY A 402 -14.05 11.69 -4.33
CA GLY A 402 -12.71 11.23 -4.70
C GLY A 402 -12.33 11.37 -6.16
N ASN A 403 -13.27 11.58 -7.09
CA ASN A 403 -12.95 11.92 -8.48
C ASN A 403 -14.21 12.45 -9.20
N ILE A 404 -14.14 12.68 -10.50
CA ILE A 404 -15.27 13.03 -11.37
C ILE A 404 -16.33 11.93 -11.49
N TYR A 405 -16.16 10.77 -10.85
CA TYR A 405 -17.13 9.68 -10.88
C TYR A 405 -18.27 9.94 -9.88
N PRO A 406 -19.52 10.13 -10.34
CA PRO A 406 -20.63 10.47 -9.46
C PRO A 406 -21.30 9.22 -8.85
N GLY A 407 -20.52 8.34 -8.22
CA GLY A 407 -21.01 7.16 -7.50
C GLY A 407 -21.42 7.44 -6.05
N HIS A 408 -21.78 6.41 -5.29
CA HIS A 408 -22.02 6.55 -3.85
C HIS A 408 -20.75 6.97 -3.09
N PHE A 409 -20.96 7.63 -1.97
CA PHE A 409 -19.95 7.78 -0.92
C PHE A 409 -19.55 6.43 -0.31
N ASN A 410 -18.31 6.35 0.15
CA ASN A 410 -17.76 5.18 0.84
C ASN A 410 -18.39 4.99 2.24
N ALA A 411 -18.21 3.80 2.81
CA ALA A 411 -18.78 3.39 4.08
C ALA A 411 -18.40 4.27 5.25
N MET A 412 -17.19 4.82 5.27
CA MET A 412 -16.78 5.73 6.33
C MET A 412 -17.64 6.99 6.27
N GLN A 413 -17.74 7.62 5.11
CA GLN A 413 -18.53 8.83 4.90
C GLN A 413 -20.02 8.57 5.14
N LYS A 414 -20.59 7.47 4.62
CA LYS A 414 -21.98 7.09 4.92
C LYS A 414 -22.20 6.84 6.41
N SER A 415 -21.24 6.23 7.11
CA SER A 415 -21.30 6.04 8.56
C SER A 415 -21.18 7.37 9.31
N LYS A 416 -20.32 8.28 8.87
CA LYS A 416 -20.15 9.63 9.44
C LYS A 416 -21.46 10.39 9.32
N LEU A 417 -22.14 10.29 8.18
CA LEU A 417 -23.46 10.88 7.93
C LEU A 417 -24.62 10.12 8.59
N ASN A 418 -24.35 9.06 9.35
CA ASN A 418 -25.36 8.24 10.02
C ASN A 418 -26.39 7.63 9.04
N TRP A 419 -25.99 7.37 7.80
CA TRP A 419 -26.81 6.70 6.79
C TRP A 419 -26.73 5.17 6.89
N LEU A 420 -25.63 4.66 7.46
CA LEU A 420 -25.52 3.24 7.79
C LEU A 420 -26.05 3.01 9.21
N PRO A 421 -26.95 2.06 9.44
CA PRO A 421 -27.40 1.70 10.78
C PRO A 421 -26.21 1.32 11.67
N ALA A 422 -26.13 1.81 12.90
CA ALA A 422 -24.95 1.60 13.78
C ALA A 422 -24.56 0.11 13.94
N GLY A 423 -25.54 -0.81 13.97
CA GLY A 423 -25.29 -2.25 14.06
C GLY A 423 -24.74 -2.91 12.79
N SER A 424 -24.74 -2.21 11.66
CA SER A 424 -24.32 -2.71 10.34
C SER A 424 -22.85 -2.41 10.00
N VAL A 425 -22.19 -1.55 10.79
CA VAL A 425 -20.74 -1.34 10.72
C VAL A 425 -20.09 -2.15 11.86
N LYS A 426 -19.42 -3.25 11.52
CA LYS A 426 -18.80 -4.12 12.52
C LYS A 426 -17.43 -3.58 12.90
N THR A 427 -17.11 -3.52 14.18
CA THR A 427 -15.74 -3.22 14.63
C THR A 427 -15.01 -4.54 14.93
N HIS A 428 -13.84 -4.72 14.35
CA HIS A 428 -12.92 -5.82 14.65
C HIS A 428 -11.68 -5.25 15.35
N SER A 429 -11.34 -5.80 16.52
CA SER A 429 -10.30 -5.25 17.41
C SER A 429 -9.17 -6.21 17.76
N SER A 430 -9.34 -7.52 17.57
CA SER A 430 -8.32 -8.53 17.89
C SER A 430 -8.70 -9.92 17.38
N GLY A 431 -7.70 -10.79 17.20
CA GLY A 431 -7.92 -12.20 16.90
C GLY A 431 -8.30 -12.42 15.43
N THR A 432 -8.99 -13.52 15.13
CA THR A 432 -9.45 -13.84 13.77
C THR A 432 -10.96 -13.99 13.74
N ALA A 433 -11.62 -13.33 12.77
CA ALA A 433 -13.06 -13.44 12.55
C ALA A 433 -13.41 -13.38 11.05
N SER A 434 -14.58 -13.91 10.69
CA SER A 434 -15.12 -13.78 9.34
C SER A 434 -16.38 -12.93 9.35
N TYR A 435 -16.49 -12.01 8.41
CA TYR A 435 -17.61 -11.09 8.22
C TYR A 435 -18.18 -11.26 6.82
N THR A 436 -19.51 -11.30 6.70
CA THR A 436 -20.19 -11.28 5.41
C THR A 436 -20.73 -9.87 5.17
N LEU A 437 -20.15 -9.16 4.21
CA LEU A 437 -20.53 -7.83 3.77
C LEU A 437 -21.59 -7.92 2.67
N SER A 438 -22.60 -7.05 2.74
CA SER A 438 -23.54 -6.82 1.65
C SER A 438 -23.14 -5.59 0.81
N PRO A 439 -23.58 -5.49 -0.46
CA PRO A 439 -23.37 -4.31 -1.28
C PRO A 439 -23.89 -3.04 -0.58
N ILE A 440 -23.04 -2.00 -0.50
CA ILE A 440 -23.37 -0.74 0.19
C ILE A 440 -24.44 0.11 -0.53
N GLU A 441 -24.82 -0.29 -1.72
CA GLU A 441 -25.88 0.31 -2.53
C GLU A 441 -27.25 -0.26 -2.17
N SER A 442 -27.32 -1.42 -1.49
CA SER A 442 -28.56 -2.13 -1.24
C SER A 442 -29.10 -1.84 0.17
N PRO A 443 -30.34 -1.35 0.35
CA PRO A 443 -30.89 -1.06 1.68
C PRO A 443 -31.17 -2.32 2.51
N GLY A 444 -31.36 -2.13 3.82
CA GLY A 444 -31.87 -3.15 4.75
C GLY A 444 -30.92 -4.29 5.10
N GLN A 445 -29.61 -4.12 4.90
CA GLN A 445 -28.63 -5.19 5.09
C GLN A 445 -28.08 -5.25 6.52
N ALA A 446 -27.64 -6.44 6.92
CA ALA A 446 -27.14 -6.69 8.28
C ALA A 446 -25.72 -6.19 8.53
N THR A 447 -24.87 -6.16 7.49
CA THR A 447 -23.48 -5.71 7.58
C THR A 447 -23.07 -5.02 6.27
N TYR A 448 -22.72 -3.74 6.35
CA TYR A 448 -22.24 -2.96 5.20
C TYR A 448 -20.72 -2.79 5.19
N ALA A 449 -20.11 -2.71 6.37
CA ALA A 449 -18.68 -2.48 6.48
C ALA A 449 -18.07 -3.14 7.72
N VAL A 450 -16.78 -3.40 7.63
CA VAL A 450 -15.94 -3.75 8.78
C VAL A 450 -14.93 -2.63 9.01
N LYS A 451 -14.93 -2.10 10.24
CA LYS A 451 -13.97 -1.14 10.77
C LYS A 451 -12.90 -1.89 11.56
N ILE A 452 -11.63 -1.67 11.26
CA ILE A 452 -10.50 -2.21 12.01
C ILE A 452 -9.69 -1.06 12.61
N SER A 453 -9.65 -0.98 13.93
CA SER A 453 -8.81 -0.02 14.64
C SER A 453 -7.40 -0.59 14.76
N ALA A 454 -6.53 -0.29 13.79
CA ALA A 454 -5.15 -0.77 13.74
C ALA A 454 -4.27 -0.10 14.82
N ALA A 455 -4.50 1.20 15.06
CA ALA A 455 -3.81 2.02 16.05
C ALA A 455 -4.64 3.28 16.41
N SER A 456 -4.14 4.13 17.31
CA SER A 456 -4.76 5.43 17.64
C SER A 456 -4.86 6.38 16.44
N ASN A 457 -4.15 6.08 15.37
CA ASN A 457 -3.98 6.87 14.16
C ASN A 457 -4.13 6.02 12.88
N ARG A 458 -4.80 4.87 12.88
CA ARG A 458 -5.15 4.20 11.62
C ARG A 458 -6.40 3.36 11.80
N THR A 459 -7.40 3.66 11.00
CA THR A 459 -8.62 2.86 10.91
C THR A 459 -8.79 2.35 9.48
N TYR A 460 -8.91 1.04 9.29
CA TYR A 460 -9.37 0.50 8.02
C TYR A 460 -10.88 0.46 7.95
N TRP A 461 -11.40 0.75 6.78
CA TRP A 461 -12.78 0.56 6.38
C TRP A 461 -12.81 -0.37 5.19
N ILE A 462 -13.51 -1.50 5.35
CA ILE A 462 -13.67 -2.49 4.31
C ILE A 462 -15.15 -2.58 3.95
N GLU A 463 -15.45 -2.42 2.67
CA GLU A 463 -16.80 -2.44 2.12
C GLU A 463 -16.86 -3.33 0.86
N TYR A 464 -18.08 -3.69 0.49
CA TYR A 464 -18.37 -4.39 -0.75
C TYR A 464 -19.33 -3.54 -1.59
N ARG A 465 -19.04 -3.44 -2.88
CA ARG A 465 -19.77 -2.61 -3.84
C ARG A 465 -20.10 -3.39 -5.09
N GLN A 466 -21.20 -3.04 -5.71
CA GLN A 466 -21.73 -3.69 -6.90
C GLN A 466 -22.36 -2.65 -7.84
N PRO A 467 -22.43 -2.93 -9.16
CA PRO A 467 -22.94 -1.97 -10.13
C PRO A 467 -24.47 -1.80 -10.04
N ILE A 468 -24.91 -1.04 -9.03
CA ILE A 468 -26.31 -0.87 -8.64
C ILE A 468 -26.61 0.63 -8.59
N GLY A 469 -27.70 1.06 -9.24
CA GLY A 469 -28.14 2.45 -9.21
C GLY A 469 -27.10 3.42 -9.75
N PHE A 470 -26.74 4.45 -8.98
CA PHE A 470 -25.71 5.43 -9.36
C PHE A 470 -24.30 4.82 -9.46
N ASP A 471 -24.09 3.64 -8.86
CA ASP A 471 -22.86 2.85 -9.04
C ASP A 471 -22.90 1.97 -10.29
N SER A 472 -23.87 2.09 -11.19
CA SER A 472 -23.96 1.24 -12.41
C SER A 472 -22.70 1.20 -13.29
N GLY A 473 -21.84 2.22 -13.22
CA GLY A 473 -20.53 2.27 -13.88
C GLY A 473 -19.39 1.56 -13.14
N PHE A 474 -19.66 0.94 -11.99
CA PHE A 474 -18.68 0.30 -11.12
C PHE A 474 -18.13 -1.00 -11.73
N ILE A 475 -16.80 -1.14 -11.74
CA ILE A 475 -16.10 -2.24 -12.43
C ILE A 475 -15.34 -3.19 -11.51
N SER A 476 -15.46 -3.03 -10.19
CA SER A 476 -14.79 -3.89 -9.20
C SER A 476 -15.73 -4.95 -8.62
N ASN A 477 -15.20 -6.14 -8.29
CA ASN A 477 -15.95 -7.24 -7.67
C ASN A 477 -15.27 -7.78 -6.39
N GLY A 478 -14.44 -6.95 -5.75
CA GLY A 478 -13.70 -7.31 -4.55
C GLY A 478 -14.07 -6.44 -3.35
N ALA A 479 -13.35 -6.65 -2.25
CA ALA A 479 -13.45 -5.78 -1.08
C ALA A 479 -12.67 -4.48 -1.36
N GLN A 480 -13.35 -3.34 -1.29
CA GLN A 480 -12.65 -2.06 -1.30
C GLN A 480 -12.11 -1.79 0.10
N VAL A 481 -10.86 -1.37 0.18
CA VAL A 481 -10.18 -1.13 1.44
C VAL A 481 -9.68 0.30 1.46
N ARG A 482 -10.19 1.07 2.43
CA ARG A 482 -9.76 2.44 2.70
C ARG A 482 -9.14 2.51 4.08
N VAL A 483 -8.19 3.42 4.25
CA VAL A 483 -7.85 3.94 5.58
C VAL A 483 -8.57 5.26 5.81
N ALA A 484 -8.91 5.58 7.05
CA ALA A 484 -9.54 6.84 7.43
C ALA A 484 -8.78 7.53 8.58
N SER A 485 -8.93 8.85 8.66
CA SER A 485 -8.31 9.71 9.67
C SER A 485 -8.79 9.38 11.10
N PRO A 486 -7.97 9.56 12.16
CA PRO A 486 -6.56 9.97 12.12
C PRO A 486 -5.69 8.97 11.36
N PHE A 487 -4.74 9.46 10.54
CA PHE A 487 -3.83 8.65 9.74
C PHE A 487 -2.48 8.45 10.41
N GLU A 488 -1.81 7.33 10.08
CA GLU A 488 -0.67 6.87 10.87
C GLU A 488 0.51 7.83 10.74
N PHE A 489 0.63 8.34 9.54
CA PHE A 489 1.58 9.34 9.18
C PHE A 489 0.95 10.67 9.62
N PRO A 490 1.58 11.47 10.49
CA PRO A 490 1.47 12.91 10.34
C PRO A 490 1.98 13.20 8.94
N CYS A 491 1.10 13.09 7.94
CA CYS A 491 1.48 13.43 6.59
C CYS A 491 1.46 14.95 6.55
N THR A 492 2.56 15.46 6.07
CA THR A 492 2.94 16.85 6.22
C THR A 492 2.93 17.61 4.92
N SER A 493 2.42 16.92 3.93
CA SER A 493 2.00 17.43 2.65
C SER A 493 0.59 16.93 2.31
N CYS A 494 -0.08 16.14 3.14
CA CYS A 494 -1.44 15.65 2.87
C CYS A 494 -2.46 16.44 3.69
N GLY A 495 -3.61 16.71 3.09
CA GLY A 495 -4.76 17.26 3.79
C GLY A 495 -5.36 16.31 4.79
N SER A 496 -6.34 16.83 5.51
CA SER A 496 -7.31 16.00 6.20
C SER A 496 -8.23 15.34 5.17
N ASP A 497 -7.70 14.41 4.38
CA ASP A 497 -8.53 13.56 3.54
C ASP A 497 -9.33 12.65 4.48
N ASP A 498 -10.64 12.52 4.31
CA ASP A 498 -11.44 11.72 5.26
C ASP A 498 -11.09 10.23 5.09
N THR A 499 -10.81 9.81 3.85
CA THR A 499 -10.39 8.45 3.49
C THR A 499 -9.29 8.43 2.44
N GLN A 500 -8.52 7.34 2.41
CA GLN A 500 -7.59 7.02 1.33
C GLN A 500 -7.79 5.56 0.91
N ILE A 501 -8.17 5.33 -0.35
CA ILE A 501 -8.24 3.99 -0.91
C ILE A 501 -6.84 3.39 -1.06
N LEU A 502 -6.71 2.11 -0.72
CA LEU A 502 -5.47 1.36 -0.86
C LEU A 502 -5.47 0.56 -2.15
N ASP A 503 -4.32 0.50 -2.82
CA ASP A 503 -4.11 -0.39 -3.95
C ASP A 503 -3.87 -1.82 -3.45
N MET A 504 -4.89 -2.67 -3.56
CA MET A 504 -4.82 -4.07 -3.13
C MET A 504 -4.27 -4.97 -4.24
N SER A 505 -4.24 -4.48 -5.48
CA SER A 505 -3.64 -5.11 -6.65
C SER A 505 -2.16 -4.71 -6.74
N LEU A 506 -1.32 -5.27 -5.86
CA LEU A 506 0.13 -4.94 -5.75
C LEU A 506 0.97 -5.05 -7.06
N GLY A 507 0.37 -5.43 -8.19
CA GLY A 507 0.99 -5.57 -9.52
C GLY A 507 0.69 -4.46 -10.55
N THR A 508 -0.25 -3.54 -10.30
CA THR A 508 -0.65 -2.47 -11.24
C THR A 508 -0.29 -1.09 -10.69
N ALA A 509 0.98 -0.71 -10.89
CA ALA A 509 1.55 0.48 -10.26
C ALA A 509 0.74 1.78 -10.52
N GLY A 510 0.21 2.36 -9.43
CA GLY A 510 -0.38 3.71 -9.41
C GLY A 510 -1.75 3.81 -10.08
N VAL A 511 -2.40 2.68 -10.36
CA VAL A 511 -3.75 2.62 -10.94
C VAL A 511 -4.70 2.09 -9.88
N PHE A 512 -5.76 2.85 -9.59
CA PHE A 512 -6.73 2.48 -8.54
C PHE A 512 -8.05 1.93 -9.09
N SER A 513 -8.21 1.79 -10.41
CA SER A 513 -9.42 1.21 -11.01
C SER A 513 -9.64 -0.26 -10.67
N ASP A 514 -8.59 -0.95 -10.21
CA ASP A 514 -8.55 -2.35 -9.80
C ASP A 514 -8.16 -2.53 -8.32
N ALA A 515 -8.22 -1.45 -7.53
CA ALA A 515 -7.77 -1.39 -6.15
C ALA A 515 -8.46 -2.36 -5.17
N ALA A 516 -9.45 -3.14 -5.58
CA ALA A 516 -10.17 -4.03 -4.69
C ALA A 516 -9.41 -5.34 -4.45
N LEU A 517 -9.48 -5.83 -3.20
CA LEU A 517 -8.97 -7.14 -2.83
C LEU A 517 -9.91 -8.21 -3.40
N LEU A 518 -9.43 -9.01 -4.35
CA LEU A 518 -10.25 -10.00 -5.06
C LEU A 518 -10.35 -11.33 -4.31
N LEU A 519 -11.29 -12.18 -4.72
CA LEU A 519 -11.48 -13.53 -4.19
C LEU A 519 -10.17 -14.34 -4.19
N GLY A 520 -9.85 -14.93 -3.04
CA GLY A 520 -8.63 -15.72 -2.84
C GLY A 520 -7.37 -14.89 -2.61
N GLN A 521 -7.42 -13.57 -2.78
CA GLN A 521 -6.29 -12.69 -2.48
C GLN A 521 -6.21 -12.38 -0.99
N THR A 522 -4.98 -12.05 -0.57
CA THR A 522 -4.65 -11.68 0.79
C THR A 522 -3.89 -10.37 0.79
N TYR A 523 -4.25 -9.50 1.73
CA TYR A 523 -3.48 -8.32 2.08
C TYR A 523 -2.95 -8.43 3.51
N ILE A 524 -1.71 -8.01 3.71
CA ILE A 524 -1.03 -8.07 5.00
C ILE A 524 -0.41 -6.71 5.32
N ASP A 525 -0.92 -6.02 6.34
CA ASP A 525 -0.17 -4.94 7.01
C ASP A 525 0.68 -5.61 8.12
N GLY A 526 1.97 -5.77 7.83
CA GLY A 526 2.93 -6.39 8.75
C GLY A 526 3.28 -5.51 9.95
N GLN A 527 2.97 -4.22 9.92
CA GLN A 527 3.22 -3.29 11.03
C GLN A 527 2.27 -3.55 12.19
N TYR A 528 0.99 -3.71 11.86
CA TYR A 528 -0.08 -3.92 12.84
C TYR A 528 -0.57 -5.37 12.90
N GLY A 529 0.05 -6.27 12.13
CA GLY A 529 -0.34 -7.68 12.06
C GLY A 529 -1.78 -7.84 11.56
N ILE A 530 -2.20 -7.02 10.60
CA ILE A 530 -3.53 -7.08 10.01
C ILE A 530 -3.47 -7.93 8.76
N ALA A 531 -4.29 -8.96 8.72
CA ALA A 531 -4.50 -9.79 7.53
C ALA A 531 -5.95 -9.68 7.07
N LEU A 532 -6.13 -9.40 5.80
CA LEU A 532 -7.43 -9.39 5.12
C LEU A 532 -7.41 -10.46 4.03
N ASN A 533 -8.43 -11.31 4.00
CA ASN A 533 -8.58 -12.34 2.97
C ASN A 533 -10.04 -12.46 2.52
N VAL A 534 -10.28 -12.33 1.22
CA VAL A 534 -11.60 -12.55 0.65
C VAL A 534 -11.78 -14.04 0.35
N THR A 535 -12.70 -14.69 1.05
CA THR A 535 -12.93 -16.15 0.97
C THR A 535 -14.12 -16.53 0.10
N ASN A 536 -15.06 -15.61 -0.11
CA ASN A 536 -16.24 -15.85 -0.95
C ASN A 536 -16.76 -14.52 -1.53
N VAL A 537 -17.29 -14.57 -2.76
CA VAL A 537 -17.94 -13.43 -3.43
C VAL A 537 -19.18 -13.91 -4.19
N VAL A 538 -20.30 -13.23 -3.99
CA VAL A 538 -21.56 -13.36 -4.72
C VAL A 538 -21.91 -11.99 -5.26
N THR A 539 -22.07 -11.86 -6.58
CA THR A 539 -22.36 -10.58 -7.26
C THR A 539 -23.85 -10.26 -7.33
N GLY A 540 -24.18 -9.00 -7.64
CA GLY A 540 -25.54 -8.50 -7.82
C GLY A 540 -26.12 -7.83 -6.57
N SER A 541 -27.39 -7.41 -6.66
CA SER A 541 -28.10 -6.68 -5.59
C SER A 541 -28.38 -7.51 -4.33
N ALA A 542 -28.46 -8.83 -4.46
CA ALA A 542 -28.45 -9.77 -3.33
C ALA A 542 -27.05 -10.37 -3.08
N GLY A 543 -26.02 -9.69 -3.58
CA GLY A 543 -24.64 -10.10 -3.47
C GLY A 543 -24.14 -10.15 -2.04
N SER A 544 -23.01 -10.80 -1.83
CA SER A 544 -22.30 -10.80 -0.56
C SER A 544 -20.82 -11.05 -0.76
N LEU A 545 -19.99 -10.56 0.15
CA LEU A 545 -18.56 -10.84 0.20
C LEU A 545 -18.19 -11.33 1.60
N THR A 546 -17.55 -12.49 1.69
CA THR A 546 -17.03 -13.00 2.97
C THR A 546 -15.56 -12.63 3.13
N LEU A 547 -15.28 -11.79 4.11
CA LEU A 547 -13.96 -11.30 4.49
C LEU A 547 -13.50 -11.98 5.78
N SER A 548 -12.37 -12.67 5.72
CA SER A 548 -11.63 -13.06 6.92
C SER A 548 -10.69 -11.91 7.32
N VAL A 549 -10.76 -11.52 8.59
CA VAL A 549 -9.94 -10.47 9.20
C VAL A 549 -9.17 -11.10 10.35
N ALA A 550 -7.86 -10.85 10.41
CA ALA A 550 -7.05 -11.15 11.58
C ALA A 550 -6.26 -9.92 12.05
N ILE A 551 -6.16 -9.74 13.37
CA ILE A 551 -5.34 -8.70 14.02
C ILE A 551 -4.52 -9.33 15.14
N GLY A 552 -3.20 -9.09 15.10
CA GLY A 552 -2.23 -9.52 16.11
C GLY A 552 -1.34 -10.68 15.63
N SER A 553 -0.45 -11.17 16.51
CA SER A 553 0.34 -12.35 16.18
C SER A 553 -0.59 -13.56 16.06
N PRO A 554 -0.59 -14.29 14.93
CA PRO A 554 -1.43 -15.47 14.79
C PRO A 554 -1.11 -16.49 15.89
N PRO A 555 -2.08 -17.32 16.32
CA PRO A 555 -1.85 -18.30 17.38
C PRO A 555 -0.65 -19.21 17.06
N PRO A 556 0.13 -19.63 18.08
CA PRO A 556 1.30 -20.47 17.89
C PRO A 556 0.91 -21.82 17.30
N THR A 557 1.75 -22.34 16.41
CA THR A 557 1.65 -23.71 15.92
C THR A 557 2.61 -24.63 16.66
N THR A 558 2.38 -25.93 16.53
CA THR A 558 3.37 -26.94 16.89
C THR A 558 3.81 -27.70 15.65
N THR A 559 5.12 -27.86 15.48
CA THR A 559 5.72 -28.71 14.42
C THR A 559 6.44 -29.87 15.10
N THR A 560 6.11 -31.09 14.71
CA THR A 560 6.81 -32.31 15.14
C THR A 560 7.48 -32.97 13.94
N LEU A 561 8.58 -33.68 14.17
CA LEU A 561 9.39 -34.27 13.11
C LEU A 561 9.66 -35.75 13.40
N ALA A 562 9.46 -36.60 12.39
CA ALA A 562 9.81 -38.02 12.42
C ALA A 562 10.66 -38.41 11.21
N SER A 563 11.45 -39.48 11.36
CA SER A 563 12.19 -40.12 10.26
C SER A 563 11.59 -41.49 9.99
N SER A 564 11.52 -41.88 8.72
CA SER A 564 11.08 -43.23 8.32
C SER A 564 12.05 -44.33 8.74
N VAL A 565 13.35 -44.03 8.88
CA VAL A 565 14.41 -45.01 9.18
C VAL A 565 15.54 -44.35 9.98
N ASN A 566 15.81 -44.84 11.19
CA ASN A 566 16.91 -44.37 12.05
C ASN A 566 17.36 -45.48 13.02
N PRO A 567 18.60 -46.02 12.93
CA PRO A 567 19.69 -45.63 12.02
C PRO A 567 19.44 -46.01 10.55
N SER A 568 20.00 -45.25 9.61
CA SER A 568 20.00 -45.56 8.16
C SER A 568 21.43 -45.89 7.66
N LEU A 569 21.56 -46.35 6.41
CA LEU A 569 22.85 -46.48 5.72
C LEU A 569 23.06 -45.31 4.76
N VAL A 570 24.31 -44.93 4.50
CA VAL A 570 24.66 -43.95 3.45
C VAL A 570 24.02 -44.33 2.12
N GLY A 571 23.41 -43.35 1.45
CA GLY A 571 22.73 -43.54 0.16
C GLY A 571 21.34 -44.20 0.24
N SER A 572 20.89 -44.64 1.43
CA SER A 572 19.52 -45.14 1.60
C SER A 572 18.52 -43.99 1.61
N SER A 573 17.35 -44.18 0.97
CA SER A 573 16.28 -43.20 1.02
C SER A 573 15.65 -43.14 2.42
N VAL A 574 15.60 -41.94 3.00
CA VAL A 574 14.94 -41.61 4.26
C VAL A 574 13.91 -40.53 3.99
N THR A 575 12.69 -40.70 4.49
CA THR A 575 11.66 -39.67 4.44
C THR A 575 11.53 -39.02 5.80
N PHE A 576 11.79 -37.72 5.86
CA PHE A 576 11.47 -36.91 7.02
C PHE A 576 10.04 -36.38 6.89
N THR A 577 9.26 -36.52 7.95
CA THR A 577 7.85 -36.17 7.99
C THR A 577 7.64 -35.12 9.07
N ALA A 578 7.27 -33.91 8.67
CA ALA A 578 6.88 -32.83 9.57
C ALA A 578 5.35 -32.79 9.69
N THR A 579 4.85 -32.83 10.92
CA THR A 579 3.42 -32.66 11.22
C THR A 579 3.23 -31.30 11.87
N VAL A 580 2.50 -30.41 11.18
CA VAL A 580 2.17 -29.05 11.65
C VAL A 580 0.74 -29.03 12.15
N THR A 581 0.56 -28.61 13.40
CA THR A 581 -0.77 -28.47 14.02
C THR A 581 -1.05 -27.00 14.33
N GLY A 582 -2.18 -26.50 13.83
CA GLY A 582 -2.63 -25.11 13.87
C GLY A 582 -4.08 -24.96 13.39
N THR A 583 -4.48 -23.76 12.99
CA THR A 583 -5.79 -23.47 12.39
C THR A 583 -5.69 -23.57 10.87
N ALA A 584 -6.06 -24.73 10.31
CA ALA A 584 -6.00 -25.03 8.87
C ALA A 584 -4.69 -24.56 8.17
N PRO A 585 -3.50 -24.94 8.65
CA PRO A 585 -2.24 -24.32 8.23
C PRO A 585 -1.96 -24.45 6.72
N THR A 586 -1.36 -23.43 6.12
CA THR A 586 -1.07 -23.35 4.67
C THR A 586 0.36 -22.96 4.33
N GLY A 587 1.17 -22.51 5.30
CA GLY A 587 2.56 -22.11 5.10
C GLY A 587 3.49 -23.26 4.65
N PRO A 588 4.67 -22.94 4.09
CA PRO A 588 5.66 -23.94 3.72
C PRO A 588 6.45 -24.46 4.93
N VAL A 589 7.00 -25.67 4.78
CA VAL A 589 7.92 -26.30 5.74
C VAL A 589 9.31 -26.48 5.12
N ALA A 590 10.35 -26.00 5.79
CA ALA A 590 11.74 -26.20 5.39
C ALA A 590 12.41 -27.29 6.25
N PHE A 591 13.21 -28.17 5.64
CA PHE A 591 13.99 -29.20 6.35
C PHE A 591 15.48 -28.91 6.25
N THR A 592 16.19 -28.97 7.38
CA THR A 592 17.63 -28.72 7.46
C THR A 592 18.37 -29.85 8.17
N ASP A 593 19.63 -30.06 7.79
CA ASP A 593 20.61 -30.91 8.48
C ASP A 593 21.73 -30.02 9.03
N GLY A 594 21.83 -29.92 10.36
CA GLY A 594 22.82 -29.04 11.00
C GLY A 594 22.68 -27.57 10.59
N GLY A 595 21.46 -27.12 10.29
CA GLY A 595 21.16 -25.78 9.79
C GLY A 595 21.30 -25.59 8.28
N THR A 596 21.83 -26.57 7.54
CA THR A 596 21.92 -26.50 6.07
C THR A 596 20.68 -27.11 5.43
N THR A 597 20.05 -26.41 4.50
CA THR A 597 18.86 -26.91 3.78
C THR A 597 19.14 -28.23 3.07
N ILE A 598 18.28 -29.23 3.32
CA ILE A 598 18.32 -30.49 2.57
C ILE A 598 17.84 -30.19 1.15
N THR A 599 18.63 -30.62 0.16
CA THR A 599 18.35 -30.36 -1.27
C THR A 599 16.94 -30.83 -1.65
N GLY A 600 16.16 -29.93 -2.26
CA GLY A 600 14.77 -30.20 -2.65
C GLY A 600 13.73 -29.99 -1.53
N CYS A 601 14.16 -29.68 -0.30
CA CYS A 601 13.27 -29.56 0.87
C CYS A 601 13.33 -28.18 1.55
N GLY A 602 13.66 -27.13 0.80
CA GLY A 602 13.72 -25.76 1.33
C GLY A 602 12.37 -25.08 1.55
N ALA A 603 11.32 -25.54 0.87
CA ALA A 603 9.95 -25.03 1.01
C ALA A 603 8.94 -26.08 0.53
N VAL A 604 8.62 -27.05 1.39
CA VAL A 604 7.64 -28.12 1.10
C VAL A 604 6.24 -27.62 1.47
N SER A 605 5.32 -27.61 0.50
CA SER A 605 3.94 -27.17 0.70
C SER A 605 3.13 -28.15 1.55
N LEU A 606 2.22 -27.64 2.39
CA LEU A 606 1.21 -28.45 3.06
C LEU A 606 0.03 -28.74 2.10
N PRO A 607 -0.67 -29.89 2.27
CA PRO A 607 -1.88 -30.21 1.49
C PRO A 607 -2.98 -29.14 1.63
N ALA A 608 -3.73 -28.90 0.55
CA ALA A 608 -4.91 -28.03 0.58
C ALA A 608 -6.04 -28.62 1.48
N GLY A 609 -6.94 -27.75 1.96
CA GLY A 609 -8.09 -28.14 2.79
C GLY A 609 -8.06 -27.52 4.20
N SER A 610 -9.12 -27.79 4.98
CA SER A 610 -9.41 -27.16 6.27
C SER A 610 -8.93 -27.93 7.50
N ALA A 611 -8.13 -28.98 7.33
CA ALA A 611 -7.62 -29.79 8.44
C ALA A 611 -6.63 -29.00 9.31
N ASN A 612 -6.83 -29.04 10.63
CA ASN A 612 -5.98 -28.38 11.63
C ASN A 612 -4.63 -29.07 11.87
N SER A 613 -4.44 -30.28 11.37
CA SER A 613 -3.16 -30.98 11.39
C SER A 613 -2.82 -31.46 9.99
N LYS A 614 -1.65 -31.07 9.49
CA LYS A 614 -1.21 -31.35 8.12
C LYS A 614 0.25 -31.80 8.10
N ILE A 615 0.61 -32.51 7.05
CA ILE A 615 1.91 -33.17 6.93
C ILE A 615 2.66 -32.66 5.70
N ALA A 616 3.94 -32.32 5.88
CA ALA A 616 4.92 -32.12 4.82
C ALA A 616 5.98 -33.23 4.88
N THR A 617 6.41 -33.74 3.72
CA THR A 617 7.41 -34.81 3.63
C THR A 617 8.62 -34.41 2.79
N CYS A 618 9.80 -34.83 3.23
CA CYS A 618 11.08 -34.63 2.56
C CYS A 618 11.79 -35.98 2.38
N PRO A 619 11.64 -36.64 1.23
CA PRO A 619 12.43 -37.83 0.89
C PRO A 619 13.84 -37.41 0.43
N THR A 620 14.88 -38.04 1.01
CA THR A 620 16.28 -37.78 0.64
C THR A 620 17.16 -39.01 0.86
N SER A 621 18.17 -39.19 0.00
CA SER A 621 19.22 -40.20 0.15
C SER A 621 20.62 -39.58 0.35
N ALA A 622 20.69 -38.25 0.45
CA ALA A 622 21.93 -37.48 0.42
C ALA A 622 22.50 -37.14 1.81
N ILE A 623 21.97 -37.74 2.89
CA ILE A 623 22.45 -37.47 4.24
C ILE A 623 23.81 -38.16 4.46
N PRO A 624 24.87 -37.42 4.83
CA PRO A 624 26.19 -38.00 5.08
C PRO A 624 26.24 -38.93 6.31
N ALA A 625 27.24 -39.81 6.36
CA ALA A 625 27.49 -40.66 7.52
C ALA A 625 27.73 -39.84 8.81
N GLY A 626 27.32 -40.41 9.94
CA GLY A 626 27.44 -39.82 11.28
C GLY A 626 26.09 -39.52 11.92
N THR A 627 26.13 -38.88 13.09
CA THR A 627 24.93 -38.38 13.78
C THR A 627 24.62 -36.98 13.28
N ARG A 628 23.41 -36.79 12.73
CA ARG A 628 22.94 -35.59 12.03
C ARG A 628 21.75 -35.00 12.79
N SER A 629 21.67 -33.67 12.88
CA SER A 629 20.57 -32.99 13.55
C SER A 629 19.60 -32.44 12.53
N ILE A 630 18.48 -33.14 12.33
CA ILE A 630 17.46 -32.77 11.36
C ILE A 630 16.39 -31.91 12.03
N VAL A 631 16.06 -30.78 11.42
CA VAL A 631 15.04 -29.85 11.94
C VAL A 631 14.06 -29.51 10.83
N ALA A 632 12.77 -29.46 11.17
CA ALA A 632 11.72 -28.94 10.31
C ALA A 632 11.22 -27.60 10.86
N THR A 633 11.11 -26.61 9.99
CA THR A 633 10.65 -25.25 10.32
C THR A 633 9.44 -24.91 9.49
N TYR A 634 8.30 -24.70 10.15
CA TYR A 634 7.11 -24.12 9.57
C TYR A 634 7.21 -22.60 9.56
N ALA A 635 7.10 -21.98 8.39
CA ALA A 635 7.29 -20.53 8.25
C ALA A 635 6.13 -19.69 8.83
N GLY A 636 4.97 -20.31 9.08
CA GLY A 636 3.74 -19.61 9.46
C GLY A 636 2.83 -19.30 8.26
N ASP A 637 1.64 -18.80 8.55
CA ASP A 637 0.68 -18.20 7.63
C ASP A 637 -0.17 -17.14 8.38
N LEU A 638 -1.22 -16.59 7.75
CA LEU A 638 -2.07 -15.54 8.34
C LEU A 638 -2.79 -15.94 9.63
N SER A 639 -3.12 -17.23 9.74
CA SER A 639 -3.87 -17.81 10.84
C SER A 639 -2.95 -18.52 11.84
N ASN A 640 -1.65 -18.63 11.53
CA ASN A 640 -0.72 -19.49 12.25
C ASN A 640 0.69 -18.88 12.37
N SER A 641 1.19 -18.67 13.59
CA SER A 641 2.61 -18.31 13.76
C SER A 641 3.53 -19.46 13.34
N GLY A 642 4.73 -19.12 12.87
CA GLY A 642 5.77 -20.10 12.55
C GLY A 642 6.18 -20.93 13.78
N SER A 643 6.66 -22.14 13.55
CA SER A 643 7.18 -23.02 14.61
C SER A 643 8.32 -23.90 14.12
N ILE A 644 9.15 -24.35 15.05
CA ILE A 644 10.34 -25.16 14.78
C ILE A 644 10.21 -26.47 15.55
N SER A 645 10.48 -27.60 14.89
CA SER A 645 10.51 -28.89 15.55
C SER A 645 11.69 -29.01 16.51
N ALA A 646 11.60 -29.90 17.50
CA ALA A 646 12.80 -30.39 18.17
C ALA A 646 13.77 -31.00 17.12
N GLY A 647 15.07 -30.88 17.39
CA GLY A 647 16.10 -31.51 16.55
C GLY A 647 16.01 -33.03 16.63
N LEU A 648 15.83 -33.68 15.49
CA LEU A 648 15.84 -35.13 15.35
C LEU A 648 17.28 -35.62 15.10
N SER A 649 17.81 -36.43 16.01
CA SER A 649 19.12 -37.06 15.87
C SER A 649 19.06 -38.26 14.92
N GLN A 650 19.33 -38.03 13.63
CA GLN A 650 19.42 -39.08 12.60
C GLN A 650 20.81 -39.71 12.60
N VAL A 651 20.89 -41.02 12.83
CA VAL A 651 22.15 -41.77 12.73
C VAL A 651 22.28 -42.37 11.34
N VAL A 652 23.37 -42.09 10.64
CA VAL A 652 23.68 -42.66 9.32
C VAL A 652 24.98 -43.47 9.40
N ASN A 653 24.86 -44.78 9.23
CA ASN A 653 25.97 -45.72 9.24
C ASN A 653 26.60 -45.85 7.86
N LYS A 654 27.91 -46.03 7.82
CA LYS A 654 28.63 -46.41 6.58
C LYS A 654 28.29 -47.85 6.19
N ASN A 655 28.39 -48.15 4.90
CA ASN A 655 28.29 -49.50 4.38
C ASN A 655 29.51 -50.35 4.80
N LEU A 656 29.30 -51.65 4.95
CA LEU A 656 30.42 -52.59 5.10
C LEU A 656 31.18 -52.74 3.78
N SER A 657 32.49 -53.00 3.88
CA SER A 657 33.33 -53.35 2.73
C SER A 657 34.07 -54.66 2.98
N THR A 658 34.54 -55.29 1.91
CA THR A 658 35.42 -56.46 1.96
C THR A 658 36.64 -56.23 1.07
N THR A 659 37.80 -56.72 1.50
CA THR A 659 39.06 -56.63 0.75
C THR A 659 39.63 -58.04 0.55
N GLY A 660 40.01 -58.39 -0.67
CA GLY A 660 40.76 -59.62 -0.98
C GLY A 660 42.06 -59.27 -1.71
N VAL A 661 43.12 -60.07 -1.57
CA VAL A 661 44.41 -59.84 -2.23
C VAL A 661 44.85 -61.08 -3.00
N VAL A 662 45.39 -60.86 -4.21
CA VAL A 662 45.97 -61.90 -5.07
C VAL A 662 47.34 -61.45 -5.57
N SER A 663 48.18 -62.41 -5.96
CA SER A 663 49.51 -62.19 -6.51
C SER A 663 49.58 -62.56 -7.99
N SER A 664 50.38 -61.83 -8.77
CA SER A 664 50.62 -62.13 -10.19
C SER A 664 51.46 -63.39 -10.42
N ALA A 665 52.24 -63.82 -9.42
CA ALA A 665 53.07 -65.02 -9.49
C ALA A 665 53.35 -65.57 -8.09
N ASN A 666 53.05 -66.85 -7.84
CA ASN A 666 53.36 -67.54 -6.59
C ASN A 666 53.64 -69.03 -6.84
N PRO A 667 54.89 -69.52 -6.75
CA PRO A 667 56.07 -68.80 -6.27
C PRO A 667 56.58 -67.71 -7.25
N SER A 668 57.30 -66.71 -6.74
CA SER A 668 57.99 -65.67 -7.53
C SER A 668 59.51 -65.80 -7.40
N VAL A 669 60.27 -65.45 -8.43
CA VAL A 669 61.74 -65.37 -8.31
C VAL A 669 62.11 -64.19 -7.40
N ALA A 670 63.04 -64.40 -6.47
CA ALA A 670 63.52 -63.37 -5.55
C ALA A 670 64.06 -62.16 -6.31
N LEU A 671 63.70 -60.95 -5.85
CA LEU A 671 63.99 -59.65 -6.46
C LEU A 671 63.40 -59.44 -7.87
N ALA A 672 62.63 -60.39 -8.40
CA ALA A 672 61.81 -60.14 -9.59
C ALA A 672 60.57 -59.33 -9.20
N THR A 673 60.09 -58.49 -10.11
CA THR A 673 58.87 -57.71 -9.90
C THR A 673 57.67 -58.64 -9.78
N VAL A 674 56.97 -58.58 -8.65
CA VAL A 674 55.65 -59.20 -8.44
C VAL A 674 54.62 -58.12 -8.21
N SER A 675 53.41 -58.31 -8.73
CA SER A 675 52.29 -57.41 -8.53
C SER A 675 51.25 -58.06 -7.62
N PHE A 676 50.85 -57.34 -6.57
CA PHE A 676 49.72 -57.69 -5.73
C PHE A 676 48.53 -56.82 -6.10
N THR A 677 47.39 -57.46 -6.34
CA THR A 677 46.14 -56.77 -6.64
C THR A 677 45.15 -57.02 -5.51
N ALA A 678 44.74 -55.95 -4.86
CA ALA A 678 43.67 -55.96 -3.89
C ALA A 678 42.34 -55.62 -4.57
N THR A 679 41.31 -56.44 -4.38
CA THR A 679 39.95 -56.17 -4.82
C THR A 679 39.12 -55.76 -3.60
N VAL A 680 38.59 -54.53 -3.62
CA VAL A 680 37.73 -53.99 -2.57
C VAL A 680 36.30 -53.93 -3.10
N THR A 681 35.38 -54.58 -2.39
CA THR A 681 33.94 -54.54 -2.68
C THR A 681 33.22 -53.73 -1.61
N GLY A 682 32.39 -52.78 -2.03
CA GLY A 682 31.65 -51.85 -1.16
C GLY A 682 30.67 -51.00 -1.97
N SER A 683 30.14 -49.92 -1.39
CA SER A 683 29.32 -48.92 -2.09
C SER A 683 30.22 -47.89 -2.76
N GLY A 684 30.62 -48.15 -4.01
CA GLY A 684 31.50 -47.27 -4.79
C GLY A 684 32.81 -46.88 -4.10
N PRO A 685 33.62 -47.81 -3.57
CA PRO A 685 34.75 -47.48 -2.69
C PRO A 685 35.79 -46.57 -3.36
N THR A 686 36.41 -45.68 -2.60
CA THR A 686 37.37 -44.66 -3.08
C THR A 686 38.59 -44.48 -2.18
N GLY A 687 38.56 -45.03 -0.96
CA GLY A 687 39.67 -44.94 -0.01
C GLY A 687 40.95 -45.66 -0.49
N PRO A 688 42.09 -45.36 0.13
CA PRO A 688 43.35 -46.02 -0.20
C PRO A 688 43.44 -47.46 0.33
N VAL A 689 44.28 -48.25 -0.34
CA VAL A 689 44.70 -49.59 0.09
C VAL A 689 46.20 -49.61 0.40
N THR A 690 46.58 -50.16 1.54
CA THR A 690 47.99 -50.38 1.90
C THR A 690 48.32 -51.86 1.83
N PHE A 691 49.41 -52.21 1.16
CA PHE A 691 49.95 -53.57 1.11
C PHE A 691 51.11 -53.70 2.09
N ALA A 692 51.06 -54.72 2.95
CA ALA A 692 52.08 -54.98 3.95
C ALA A 692 52.58 -56.43 3.86
N ASP A 693 53.86 -56.63 4.12
CA ASP A 693 54.50 -57.93 4.31
C ASP A 693 54.91 -58.10 5.77
N GLY A 694 54.41 -59.15 6.43
CA GLY A 694 54.69 -59.40 7.84
C GLY A 694 54.27 -58.26 8.77
N GLY A 695 53.25 -57.47 8.36
CA GLY A 695 52.78 -56.29 9.09
C GLY A 695 53.51 -54.99 8.78
N THR A 696 54.57 -55.02 7.96
CA THR A 696 55.30 -53.80 7.53
C THR A 696 54.88 -53.40 6.13
N ALA A 697 54.51 -52.13 5.92
CA ALA A 697 54.11 -51.64 4.60
C ALA A 697 55.24 -51.84 3.58
N ILE A 698 54.90 -52.41 2.42
CA ILE A 698 55.84 -52.59 1.32
C ILE A 698 56.17 -51.19 0.76
N SER A 699 57.46 -50.90 0.57
CA SER A 699 57.92 -49.60 0.06
C SER A 699 57.22 -49.26 -1.26
N GLY A 700 56.63 -48.06 -1.34
CA GLY A 700 55.85 -47.60 -2.49
C GLY A 700 54.41 -48.12 -2.58
N CYS A 701 53.97 -48.94 -1.62
CA CYS A 701 52.64 -49.57 -1.61
C CYS A 701 51.79 -49.21 -0.39
N ALA A 702 52.13 -48.11 0.29
CA ALA A 702 51.24 -47.44 1.22
C ALA A 702 50.33 -46.47 0.44
N GLY A 703 49.03 -46.49 0.72
CA GLY A 703 48.12 -45.50 0.14
C GLY A 703 47.74 -45.70 -1.33
N VAL A 704 47.82 -46.92 -1.87
CA VAL A 704 47.53 -47.20 -3.29
C VAL A 704 46.05 -46.93 -3.58
N ALA A 705 45.78 -46.10 -4.59
CA ALA A 705 44.42 -45.73 -4.97
C ALA A 705 43.66 -46.89 -5.63
N LEU A 706 42.35 -46.95 -5.38
CA LEU A 706 41.45 -47.83 -6.09
C LEU A 706 41.17 -47.30 -7.50
N VAL A 707 41.26 -48.18 -8.49
CA VAL A 707 41.00 -47.92 -9.90
C VAL A 707 39.82 -48.78 -10.37
N GLY A 708 38.99 -48.23 -11.26
CA GLY A 708 37.78 -48.85 -11.81
C GLY A 708 36.50 -48.10 -11.42
N SER A 709 35.36 -48.65 -11.84
CA SER A 709 34.02 -48.07 -11.63
C SER A 709 33.10 -49.02 -10.88
N GLY A 710 32.08 -48.48 -10.21
CA GLY A 710 31.06 -49.29 -9.51
C GLY A 710 31.52 -49.79 -8.14
N ASN A 711 30.88 -50.88 -7.69
CA ASN A 711 30.93 -51.39 -6.30
C ASN A 711 32.09 -52.36 -6.03
N SER A 712 32.90 -52.67 -7.02
CA SER A 712 34.10 -53.48 -6.86
C SER A 712 35.23 -52.82 -7.63
N LYS A 713 36.30 -52.46 -6.94
CA LYS A 713 37.45 -51.74 -7.51
C LYS A 713 38.75 -52.40 -7.07
N THR A 714 39.83 -52.11 -7.78
CA THR A 714 41.13 -52.75 -7.52
C THR A 714 42.23 -51.74 -7.25
N ALA A 715 43.15 -52.09 -6.35
CA ALA A 715 44.41 -51.38 -6.14
C ALA A 715 45.54 -52.35 -6.48
N THR A 716 46.58 -51.90 -7.19
CA THR A 716 47.71 -52.77 -7.57
C THR A 716 49.03 -52.18 -7.09
N CYS A 717 49.80 -52.98 -6.37
CA CYS A 717 51.15 -52.69 -5.88
C CYS A 717 52.13 -53.60 -6.60
N SER A 718 53.15 -53.02 -7.26
CA SER A 718 54.26 -53.79 -7.84
C SER A 718 55.52 -53.58 -7.03
N THR A 719 56.21 -54.66 -6.66
CA THR A 719 57.44 -54.60 -5.85
C THR A 719 58.49 -55.60 -6.36
N ALA A 720 59.75 -55.21 -6.30
CA ALA A 720 60.92 -56.06 -6.54
C ALA A 720 61.75 -56.27 -5.24
N ALA A 721 61.13 -56.01 -4.08
CA ALA A 721 61.82 -56.04 -2.78
C ALA A 721 61.75 -57.40 -2.06
N LEU A 722 61.00 -58.37 -2.60
CA LEU A 722 60.83 -59.68 -1.95
C LEU A 722 62.08 -60.56 -2.17
N ILE A 723 62.63 -61.07 -1.06
CA ILE A 723 63.76 -62.00 -1.07
C ILE A 723 63.29 -63.45 -1.17
N ALA A 724 64.20 -64.42 -1.16
CA ALA A 724 63.80 -65.83 -1.07
C ALA A 724 63.27 -66.14 0.33
N GLY A 725 62.10 -66.77 0.43
CA GLY A 725 61.42 -67.04 1.71
C GLY A 725 59.90 -66.94 1.60
N ALA A 726 59.22 -67.23 2.71
CA ALA A 726 57.78 -67.06 2.83
C ALA A 726 57.46 -65.63 3.30
N HIS A 727 56.56 -64.96 2.58
CA HIS A 727 56.10 -63.60 2.83
C HIS A 727 54.59 -63.62 3.13
N SER A 728 54.13 -62.81 4.07
CA SER A 728 52.74 -62.77 4.52
C SER A 728 52.11 -61.45 4.09
N ILE A 729 51.42 -61.48 2.94
CA ILE A 729 50.92 -60.28 2.28
C ILE A 729 49.49 -59.99 2.72
N VAL A 730 49.27 -58.79 3.26
CA VAL A 730 47.95 -58.30 3.68
C VAL A 730 47.65 -56.99 2.96
N ALA A 731 46.43 -56.84 2.45
CA ALA A 731 45.91 -55.59 1.92
C ALA A 731 44.89 -55.00 2.89
N THR A 732 45.07 -53.74 3.27
CA THR A 732 44.18 -53.01 4.18
C THR A 732 43.57 -51.81 3.48
N TYR A 733 42.25 -51.82 3.32
CA TYR A 733 41.45 -50.69 2.87
C TYR A 733 41.05 -49.83 4.08
N SER A 734 41.39 -48.53 4.05
CA SER A 734 41.14 -47.64 5.20
C SER A 734 39.68 -47.19 5.35
N GLY A 735 38.81 -47.47 4.37
CA GLY A 735 37.47 -46.90 4.31
C GLY A 735 37.43 -45.54 3.61
N ASP A 736 36.22 -45.01 3.43
CA ASP A 736 35.95 -43.69 2.86
C ASP A 736 34.70 -43.04 3.50
N SER A 737 34.10 -42.04 2.84
CA SER A 737 32.88 -41.37 3.33
C SER A 737 31.65 -42.29 3.40
N SER A 738 31.62 -43.34 2.58
CA SER A 738 30.45 -44.22 2.41
C SER A 738 30.70 -45.63 2.95
N ASN A 739 31.96 -46.03 3.14
CA ASN A 739 32.35 -47.40 3.46
C ASN A 739 33.25 -47.46 4.69
N ASN A 740 33.02 -48.46 5.54
CA ASN A 740 33.96 -48.85 6.59
C ASN A 740 35.24 -49.43 5.97
N GLY A 741 36.35 -49.34 6.70
CA GLY A 741 37.59 -50.02 6.35
C GLY A 741 37.45 -51.54 6.42
N SER A 742 38.30 -52.26 5.68
CA SER A 742 38.35 -53.73 5.69
C SER A 742 39.77 -54.23 5.42
N VAL A 743 40.04 -55.46 5.84
CA VAL A 743 41.36 -56.09 5.76
C VAL A 743 41.21 -57.43 5.07
N SER A 744 42.11 -57.77 4.16
CA SER A 744 42.15 -59.10 3.55
C SER A 744 42.62 -60.16 4.53
N SER A 745 42.32 -61.43 4.23
CA SER A 745 43.11 -62.52 4.79
C SER A 745 44.58 -62.41 4.34
N SER A 746 45.49 -63.01 5.11
CA SER A 746 46.92 -63.06 4.75
C SER A 746 47.13 -64.00 3.56
N PHE A 747 47.75 -63.48 2.50
CA PHE A 747 48.18 -64.26 1.34
C PHE A 747 49.63 -64.71 1.51
N ALA A 748 49.87 -66.02 1.49
CA ALA A 748 51.21 -66.58 1.60
C ALA A 748 51.92 -66.53 0.24
N GLN A 749 52.89 -65.62 0.10
CA GLN A 749 53.73 -65.46 -1.08
C GLN A 749 55.06 -66.20 -0.89
N LEU A 750 55.46 -67.06 -1.83
CA LEU A 750 56.74 -67.78 -1.76
C LEU A 750 57.76 -67.19 -2.76
N GLY A 751 58.87 -66.66 -2.25
CA GLY A 751 60.02 -66.25 -3.06
C GLY A 751 61.03 -67.40 -3.24
N ILE A 752 61.43 -67.71 -4.48
CA ILE A 752 62.42 -68.74 -4.83
C ILE A 752 63.70 -68.14 -5.43
N LYS A 753 64.86 -68.76 -5.22
CA LYS A 753 66.13 -68.31 -5.83
C LYS A 753 66.09 -68.50 -7.35
N ALA A 754 66.74 -67.60 -8.10
CA ALA A 754 66.90 -67.76 -9.56
C ALA A 754 67.70 -69.04 -9.87
N SER A 755 67.23 -69.86 -10.81
CA SER A 755 67.96 -71.06 -11.25
C SER A 755 69.16 -70.64 -12.12
N SER A 756 70.36 -71.02 -11.70
CA SER A 756 71.57 -70.91 -12.52
C SER A 756 71.55 -71.99 -13.60
N GLY A 757 71.12 -71.66 -14.81
CA GLY A 757 71.16 -72.59 -15.95
C GLY A 757 72.60 -72.91 -16.35
N MET A 758 73.06 -74.13 -16.06
CA MET A 758 74.22 -74.71 -16.73
C MET A 758 73.83 -75.08 -18.17
N ASN A 759 74.49 -74.46 -19.14
CA ASN A 759 74.33 -74.75 -20.56
C ASN A 759 75.04 -76.08 -20.88
N PHE A 760 74.31 -77.18 -21.05
CA PHE A 760 74.86 -78.42 -21.60
C PHE A 760 74.77 -78.37 -23.13
N VAL A 761 75.91 -78.17 -23.79
CA VAL A 761 76.06 -78.40 -25.24
C VAL A 761 76.19 -79.91 -25.45
N GLY A 762 75.09 -80.58 -25.78
CA GLY A 762 75.08 -81.96 -26.25
C GLY A 762 75.28 -82.01 -27.77
N ASN A 763 76.47 -82.41 -28.22
CA ASN A 763 76.72 -82.79 -29.62
C ASN A 763 76.19 -84.21 -29.87
N THR A 764 75.62 -84.41 -31.05
CA THR A 764 74.85 -85.58 -31.50
C THR A 764 75.68 -86.82 -31.85
N GLY A 765 75.09 -87.99 -31.59
CA GLY A 765 75.32 -89.26 -32.32
C GLY A 765 75.96 -90.38 -31.49
N SER A 766 75.45 -91.62 -31.43
CA SER A 766 74.33 -92.24 -32.14
C SER A 766 73.88 -93.52 -31.42
N THR A 767 72.59 -93.84 -31.67
CA THR A 767 71.97 -95.18 -31.84
C THR A 767 72.04 -96.21 -30.72
N GLY A 768 70.85 -96.55 -30.22
CA GLY A 768 70.60 -97.81 -29.50
C GLY A 768 69.11 -97.95 -29.18
N THR A 769 68.37 -98.50 -30.12
CA THR A 769 66.91 -98.68 -30.17
C THR A 769 66.32 -99.59 -29.09
N ASN A 770 65.03 -99.32 -28.81
CA ASN A 770 63.91 -100.23 -28.47
C ASN A 770 63.43 -100.36 -27.02
N THR A 771 62.28 -99.68 -26.75
CA THR A 771 60.96 -100.19 -26.28
C THR A 771 60.87 -101.12 -25.05
N PRO A 772 59.69 -101.26 -24.43
CA PRO A 772 58.79 -100.25 -23.86
C PRO A 772 58.40 -100.60 -22.41
N TRP A 773 57.95 -99.62 -21.63
CA TRP A 773 56.78 -99.58 -20.73
C TRP A 773 56.84 -98.27 -19.93
#